data_AF-A0A1E2WRA8-F1
#
_entry.id   AF-A0A1E2WRA8-F1
#
_cell.length_a   1.000
_cell.length_b   1.000
_cell.length_c   1.000
_cell.angle_alpha   90.00
_cell.angle_beta   90.00
_cell.angle_gamma   90.00
#
_symmetry.space_group_name_H-M   'P 1'
#
loop_
_entity.id
_entity.type
_entity.pdbx_description
1 polymer ?
#
loop_
_entity_poly.entity_id
_entity_poly.type
_entity_poly.pdbx_seq_one_letter_code
_entity_poly.pdbx_strand_id
1 'polypeptide(L)'
;MKKKQQVFNGILLWVGLAFLGLMLQNFYNVLQYIFFLRVPIIVGLLLLLLPTISVNTGLSAMLKNLFILRANNQLVLVIGGAVLAGLATIEVFDIILYNSHLRFDVPQHQGIPEFLQYLIAIILSLPIAIKATQLSKKEIKEGDHGWEGWGIIFGVVAGAFLIITTHFAKIFFKSNQILEQVLLKIISFLPGRIQRGYIDESGDLSYGIAEIVVFSIFLLILYGLGYFIFKPRPINNRFEVPALFYITLILSIMVVWIGGISFFNDVSRVPTLLLFLVISSASYTIFKVDHFYKMFLSNSWLKPTEEKWINVISQRLNNQQSEDKTLVVVCASGGGIQASGWTTKVLTGLQEELGSEFTKAIGWISSVSGGSVGTMFYLDRFGEQGYPEDNQLKQIFKSATEDSLDATGWGLAYPDLLRFIGLPFVVPKAQEHSTATEQDRGTAIEIDWKGEMKNPNATLGSWSDKIDQGIIPIPIFNATLVEDGRRFLVSPMTFSKHEDCKSIDFNTLYPEYDIDVTTAARLSATFPYISPVCRPSQETKWNYHIGDGGYFDNFGIGTSVDLLDNLLESERCNQIKKVILIQINAFPDNENVKEEKGAPGWQMEVIGSLLALLNVRSSTQNEGNALNIKLLTDKYKCGYKDDEQEKLQQFLKDKSCQKGVEIMHIPIKFPSDTTNPPLSWQLTQEQKKDIQNAWEDWKETNSDVIVKLKNIFSD
;
A
#
# COMPACT_ATOMS: atom_id res chain seq x y z
N MET A 1 -21.14 41.43 -24.78
CA MET A 1 -21.57 40.14 -25.38
C MET A 1 -21.55 38.96 -24.40
N LYS A 2 -20.48 38.75 -23.61
CA LYS A 2 -20.36 37.59 -22.68
C LYS A 2 -21.52 37.41 -21.69
N LYS A 3 -22.08 38.48 -21.09
CA LYS A 3 -23.16 38.40 -20.09
C LYS A 3 -24.52 37.97 -20.67
N LYS A 4 -24.88 38.46 -21.87
CA LYS A 4 -26.11 38.02 -22.58
C LYS A 4 -26.01 36.55 -22.99
N GLN A 5 -24.83 36.11 -23.41
CA GLN A 5 -24.58 34.72 -23.79
C GLN A 5 -24.60 33.76 -22.58
N GLN A 6 -24.11 34.20 -21.42
CA GLN A 6 -24.26 33.45 -20.17
C GLN A 6 -25.72 33.30 -19.73
N VAL A 7 -26.51 34.38 -19.82
CA VAL A 7 -27.95 34.32 -19.51
C VAL A 7 -28.68 33.38 -20.46
N PHE A 8 -28.39 33.46 -21.77
CA PHE A 8 -28.96 32.57 -22.77
C PHE A 8 -28.60 31.09 -22.52
N ASN A 9 -27.32 30.81 -22.22
CA ASN A 9 -26.87 29.46 -21.86
C ASN A 9 -27.53 28.95 -20.58
N GLY A 10 -27.74 29.81 -19.58
CA GLY A 10 -28.45 29.48 -18.35
C GLY A 10 -29.91 29.11 -18.60
N ILE A 11 -30.61 29.87 -19.46
CA ILE A 11 -31.99 29.55 -19.87
C ILE A 11 -32.03 28.20 -20.61
N LEU A 12 -31.12 27.97 -21.55
CA LEU A 12 -30.98 26.69 -22.26
C LEU A 12 -30.75 25.51 -21.31
N LEU A 13 -29.92 25.69 -20.27
CA LEU A 13 -29.70 24.67 -19.26
C LEU A 13 -31.00 24.34 -18.50
N TRP A 14 -31.73 25.35 -18.03
CA TRP A 14 -32.98 25.13 -17.30
C TRP A 14 -34.08 24.51 -18.17
N VAL A 15 -34.20 24.93 -19.43
CA VAL A 15 -35.10 24.29 -20.40
C VAL A 15 -34.67 22.84 -20.64
N GLY A 16 -33.37 22.59 -20.78
CA GLY A 16 -32.82 21.24 -20.89
C GLY A 16 -33.09 20.36 -19.67
N LEU A 17 -32.94 20.90 -18.46
CA LEU A 17 -33.24 20.20 -17.20
C LEU A 17 -34.74 19.92 -17.04
N ALA A 18 -35.61 20.87 -17.42
CA ALA A 18 -37.05 20.65 -17.41
C ALA A 18 -37.44 19.57 -18.43
N PHE A 19 -36.87 19.60 -19.63
CA PHE A 19 -37.06 18.55 -20.63
C PHE A 19 -36.54 17.20 -20.15
N LEU A 20 -35.38 17.17 -19.50
CA LEU A 20 -34.83 15.97 -18.88
C LEU A 20 -35.78 15.42 -17.80
N GLY A 21 -36.33 16.29 -16.94
CA GLY A 21 -37.32 15.90 -15.93
C GLY A 21 -38.57 15.26 -16.55
N LEU A 22 -39.09 15.85 -17.64
CA LEU A 22 -40.22 15.30 -18.39
C LEU A 22 -39.87 13.96 -19.08
N MET A 23 -38.67 13.87 -19.65
CA MET A 23 -38.17 12.63 -20.26
C MET A 23 -38.02 11.51 -19.22
N LEU A 24 -37.48 11.82 -18.03
CA LEU A 24 -37.32 10.85 -16.94
C LEU A 24 -38.66 10.32 -16.44
N GLN A 25 -39.75 11.11 -16.50
CA GLN A 25 -41.10 10.61 -16.19
C GLN A 25 -41.56 9.53 -17.19
N ASN A 26 -41.21 9.64 -18.47
CA ASN A 26 -41.52 8.61 -19.47
C ASN A 26 -40.73 7.30 -19.23
N PHE A 27 -39.61 7.37 -18.52
CA PHE A 27 -38.77 6.23 -18.14
C PHE A 27 -38.93 5.83 -16.66
N TYR A 28 -39.98 6.28 -15.98
CA TYR A 28 -40.15 6.10 -14.53
C TYR A 28 -39.99 4.64 -14.10
N ASN A 29 -40.64 3.70 -14.79
CA ASN A 29 -40.54 2.27 -14.50
C ASN A 29 -39.09 1.75 -14.64
N VAL A 30 -38.36 2.22 -15.66
CA VAL A 30 -36.95 1.85 -15.89
C VAL A 30 -36.08 2.40 -14.76
N LEU A 31 -36.32 3.64 -14.32
CA LEU A 31 -35.59 4.26 -13.22
C LEU A 31 -35.81 3.54 -11.89
N GLN A 32 -37.02 3.07 -11.63
CA GLN A 32 -37.30 2.22 -10.45
C GLN A 32 -36.48 0.93 -10.49
N TYR A 33 -36.43 0.25 -11.63
CA TYR A 33 -35.60 -0.94 -11.78
C TYR A 33 -34.10 -0.65 -11.65
N ILE A 34 -33.59 0.43 -12.24
CA ILE A 34 -32.20 0.86 -12.05
C ILE A 34 -31.90 1.08 -10.56
N PHE A 35 -32.84 1.66 -9.80
CA PHE A 35 -32.69 1.84 -8.36
C PHE A 35 -32.60 0.50 -7.63
N PHE A 36 -33.54 -0.43 -7.84
CA PHE A 36 -33.53 -1.73 -7.14
C PHE A 36 -32.36 -2.63 -7.57
N LEU A 37 -31.93 -2.54 -8.83
CA LEU A 37 -30.81 -3.30 -9.40
C LEU A 37 -29.45 -2.60 -9.24
N ARG A 38 -29.39 -1.47 -8.52
CA ARG A 38 -28.16 -0.66 -8.41
C ARG A 38 -26.93 -1.46 -7.96
N VAL A 39 -27.09 -2.39 -7.02
CA VAL A 39 -25.97 -3.19 -6.49
C VAL A 39 -25.36 -4.11 -7.55
N PRO A 40 -26.13 -5.04 -8.18
CA PRO A 40 -25.58 -5.87 -9.25
C PRO A 40 -25.16 -5.06 -10.48
N ILE A 41 -25.81 -3.93 -10.80
CA ILE A 41 -25.37 -3.05 -11.88
C ILE A 41 -24.00 -2.43 -11.59
N ILE A 42 -23.78 -1.90 -10.38
CA ILE A 42 -22.49 -1.31 -9.99
C ILE A 42 -21.39 -2.36 -10.03
N VAL A 43 -21.63 -3.56 -9.49
CA VAL A 43 -20.63 -4.64 -9.50
C VAL A 43 -20.35 -5.13 -10.93
N GLY A 44 -21.39 -5.30 -11.76
CA GLY A 44 -21.23 -5.64 -13.17
C GLY A 44 -20.42 -4.59 -13.94
N LEU A 45 -20.67 -3.31 -13.71
CA LEU A 45 -19.87 -2.21 -14.28
C LEU A 45 -18.43 -2.24 -13.78
N LEU A 46 -18.19 -2.55 -12.50
CA LEU A 46 -16.83 -2.71 -11.97
C LEU A 46 -16.09 -3.86 -12.67
N LEU A 47 -16.73 -5.01 -12.88
CA LEU A 47 -16.11 -6.14 -13.61
C LEU A 47 -15.72 -5.76 -15.05
N LEU A 48 -16.57 -4.98 -15.72
CA LEU A 48 -16.33 -4.53 -17.11
C LEU A 48 -15.28 -3.41 -17.20
N LEU A 49 -15.31 -2.45 -16.28
CA LEU A 49 -14.53 -1.21 -16.36
C LEU A 49 -13.21 -1.26 -15.60
N LEU A 50 -13.08 -2.09 -14.56
CA LEU A 50 -11.86 -2.20 -13.76
C LEU A 50 -10.59 -2.41 -14.61
N PRO A 51 -10.58 -3.27 -15.65
CA PRO A 51 -9.40 -3.43 -16.51
C PRO A 51 -9.01 -2.15 -17.26
N THR A 52 -10.00 -1.42 -17.78
CA THR A 52 -9.76 -0.16 -18.50
C THR A 52 -9.31 0.94 -17.55
N ILE A 53 -9.96 1.05 -16.38
CA ILE A 53 -9.60 2.02 -15.34
C ILE A 53 -8.17 1.76 -14.86
N SER A 54 -7.80 0.50 -14.65
CA SER A 54 -6.50 0.11 -14.10
C SER A 54 -5.33 0.34 -15.06
N VAL A 55 -5.58 0.51 -16.36
CA VAL A 55 -4.50 0.60 -17.36
C VAL A 55 -4.50 1.94 -18.09
N ASN A 56 -5.67 2.51 -18.37
CA ASN A 56 -5.81 3.66 -19.27
C ASN A 56 -6.10 4.98 -18.54
N THR A 57 -5.98 5.02 -17.21
CA THR A 57 -6.22 6.23 -16.40
C THR A 57 -5.02 6.56 -15.53
N GLY A 58 -5.04 7.72 -14.86
CA GLY A 58 -4.00 8.11 -13.90
C GLY A 58 -3.81 7.14 -12.72
N LEU A 59 -4.74 6.19 -12.52
CA LEU A 59 -4.62 5.14 -11.50
C LEU A 59 -3.71 3.97 -11.94
N SER A 60 -3.14 4.02 -13.16
CA SER A 60 -2.33 2.92 -13.68
C SER A 60 -1.13 2.58 -12.81
N ALA A 61 -0.50 3.59 -12.18
CA ALA A 61 0.63 3.37 -11.28
C ALA A 61 0.25 2.47 -10.08
N MET A 62 -1.00 2.52 -9.62
CA MET A 62 -1.45 1.75 -8.46
C MET A 62 -2.10 0.42 -8.84
N LEU A 63 -2.88 0.39 -9.92
CA LEU A 63 -3.79 -0.72 -10.22
C LEU A 63 -3.32 -1.63 -11.36
N LYS A 64 -2.43 -1.18 -12.25
CA LYS A 64 -2.01 -1.96 -13.42
C LYS A 64 -1.40 -3.30 -13.02
N ASN A 65 -0.60 -3.32 -11.95
CA ASN A 65 0.12 -4.51 -11.51
C ASN A 65 -0.82 -5.59 -10.93
N LEU A 66 -2.05 -5.24 -10.53
CA LEU A 66 -3.07 -6.24 -10.17
C LEU A 66 -3.35 -7.24 -11.29
N PHE A 67 -3.20 -6.81 -12.55
CA PHE A 67 -3.44 -7.65 -13.74
C PHE A 67 -2.20 -8.40 -14.23
N ILE A 68 -1.07 -8.26 -13.54
CA ILE A 68 0.19 -8.88 -13.92
C ILE A 68 0.40 -10.10 -13.02
N LEU A 69 0.24 -11.29 -13.58
CA LEU A 69 0.33 -12.56 -12.89
C LEU A 69 1.65 -13.25 -13.23
N ARG A 70 2.25 -13.92 -12.24
CA ARG A 70 3.59 -14.49 -12.32
C ARG A 70 3.60 -15.95 -12.80
N ALA A 71 2.48 -16.66 -12.68
CA ALA A 71 2.40 -18.09 -12.99
C ALA A 71 1.02 -18.51 -13.53
N ASN A 72 0.98 -19.66 -14.21
CA ASN A 72 -0.24 -20.18 -14.83
C ASN A 72 -1.35 -20.48 -13.81
N ASN A 73 -1.00 -20.98 -12.63
CA ASN A 73 -1.93 -21.23 -11.53
C ASN A 73 -2.64 -19.95 -11.03
N GLN A 74 -1.93 -18.81 -11.00
CA GLN A 74 -2.52 -17.51 -10.68
C GLN A 74 -3.55 -17.09 -11.74
N LEU A 75 -3.24 -17.33 -13.02
CA LEU A 75 -4.17 -17.06 -14.12
C LEU A 75 -5.43 -17.92 -14.03
N VAL A 76 -5.31 -19.21 -13.68
CA VAL A 76 -6.46 -20.09 -13.42
C VAL A 76 -7.36 -19.52 -12.33
N LEU A 77 -6.77 -19.07 -11.21
CA LEU A 77 -7.51 -18.50 -10.09
C LEU A 77 -8.23 -17.20 -10.48
N VAL A 78 -7.56 -16.28 -11.18
CA VAL A 78 -8.18 -15.01 -11.62
C VAL A 78 -9.35 -15.25 -12.58
N ILE A 79 -9.19 -16.17 -13.55
CA ILE A 79 -10.28 -16.51 -14.47
C ILE A 79 -11.46 -17.12 -13.69
N GLY A 80 -11.19 -18.08 -12.80
CA GLY A 80 -12.21 -18.69 -11.95
C GLY A 80 -12.92 -17.67 -11.04
N GLY A 81 -12.18 -16.77 -10.41
CA GLY A 81 -12.71 -15.69 -9.56
C GLY A 81 -13.55 -14.68 -10.33
N ALA A 82 -13.14 -14.31 -11.55
CA ALA A 82 -13.93 -13.44 -12.42
C ALA A 82 -15.25 -14.08 -12.87
N VAL A 83 -15.23 -15.38 -13.19
CA VAL A 83 -16.46 -16.15 -13.50
C VAL A 83 -17.37 -16.24 -12.28
N LEU A 84 -16.82 -16.53 -11.09
CA LEU A 84 -17.58 -16.56 -9.84
C LEU A 84 -18.26 -15.21 -9.55
N ALA A 85 -17.56 -14.09 -9.75
CA ALA A 85 -18.12 -12.75 -9.59
C ALA A 85 -19.21 -12.44 -10.64
N GLY A 86 -19.02 -12.90 -11.88
CA GLY A 86 -20.02 -12.81 -12.94
C GLY A 86 -21.30 -13.58 -12.59
N LEU A 87 -21.17 -14.82 -12.09
CA LEU A 87 -22.29 -15.66 -11.64
C LEU A 87 -23.03 -15.01 -10.47
N ALA A 88 -22.30 -14.58 -9.44
CA ALA A 88 -22.86 -13.89 -8.29
C ALA A 88 -23.66 -12.64 -8.71
N THR A 89 -23.15 -11.89 -9.69
CA THR A 89 -23.79 -10.66 -10.18
C THR A 89 -25.07 -10.94 -10.92
N ILE A 90 -25.08 -11.89 -11.86
CA ILE A 90 -26.27 -12.17 -12.68
C ILE A 90 -27.36 -12.88 -11.88
N GLU A 91 -27.01 -13.74 -10.92
CA GLU A 91 -27.99 -14.40 -10.06
C GLU A 91 -28.73 -13.36 -9.20
N VAL A 92 -28.00 -12.46 -8.54
CA VAL A 92 -28.62 -11.38 -7.75
C VAL A 92 -29.46 -10.46 -8.64
N PHE A 93 -28.97 -10.13 -9.84
CA PHE A 93 -29.70 -9.31 -10.80
C PHE A 93 -31.04 -9.94 -11.18
N ASP A 94 -31.03 -11.22 -11.56
CA ASP A 94 -32.21 -11.94 -12.04
C ASP A 94 -33.26 -12.13 -10.93
N ILE A 95 -32.82 -12.47 -9.72
CA ILE A 95 -33.69 -12.64 -8.55
C ILE A 95 -34.37 -11.32 -8.19
N ILE A 96 -33.63 -10.21 -8.17
CA ILE A 96 -34.23 -8.90 -7.90
C ILE A 96 -35.17 -8.50 -9.03
N LEU A 97 -34.77 -8.70 -10.30
CA LEU A 97 -35.60 -8.37 -11.46
C LEU A 97 -36.95 -9.09 -11.42
N TYR A 98 -36.94 -10.39 -11.17
CA TYR A 98 -38.17 -11.19 -11.09
C TYR A 98 -39.02 -10.79 -9.88
N ASN A 99 -38.44 -10.75 -8.67
CA ASN A 99 -39.21 -10.60 -7.43
C ASN A 99 -39.63 -9.16 -7.12
N SER A 100 -39.16 -8.16 -7.88
CA SER A 100 -39.47 -6.75 -7.62
C SER A 100 -40.97 -6.44 -7.74
N HIS A 101 -41.71 -7.06 -8.67
CA HIS A 101 -43.14 -6.79 -8.83
C HIS A 101 -43.98 -7.20 -7.61
N LEU A 102 -43.60 -8.30 -6.95
CA LEU A 102 -44.25 -8.78 -5.72
C LEU A 102 -44.00 -7.86 -4.52
N ARG A 103 -42.92 -7.07 -4.58
CA ARG A 103 -42.34 -6.40 -3.41
C ARG A 103 -42.41 -4.88 -3.46
N PHE A 104 -42.26 -4.28 -4.63
CA PHE A 104 -42.07 -2.83 -4.82
C PHE A 104 -43.16 -2.18 -5.69
N ASP A 105 -44.23 -2.89 -6.01
CA ASP A 105 -45.33 -2.41 -6.85
C ASP A 105 -44.85 -1.89 -8.22
N VAL A 106 -43.91 -2.62 -8.85
CA VAL A 106 -43.37 -2.34 -10.19
C VAL A 106 -43.89 -3.33 -11.24
N PRO A 107 -43.87 -3.00 -12.55
CA PRO A 107 -44.33 -3.91 -13.59
C PRO A 107 -43.59 -5.25 -13.56
N GLN A 108 -44.30 -6.36 -13.76
CA GLN A 108 -43.70 -7.70 -13.79
C GLN A 108 -42.75 -7.88 -14.99
N HIS A 109 -41.56 -8.43 -14.72
CA HIS A 109 -40.64 -8.92 -15.73
C HIS A 109 -40.44 -10.43 -15.60
N GLN A 110 -40.16 -11.09 -16.72
CA GLN A 110 -39.80 -12.49 -16.73
C GLN A 110 -38.35 -12.67 -16.31
N GLY A 111 -38.05 -13.80 -15.65
CA GLY A 111 -36.70 -14.20 -15.31
C GLY A 111 -35.89 -14.47 -16.58
N ILE A 112 -34.59 -14.25 -16.48
CA ILE A 112 -33.63 -14.48 -17.55
C ILE A 112 -33.44 -15.99 -17.71
N PRO A 113 -33.53 -16.55 -18.94
CA PRO A 113 -33.29 -17.98 -19.15
C PRO A 113 -31.92 -18.40 -18.62
N GLU A 114 -31.83 -19.56 -17.96
CA GLU A 114 -30.63 -20.00 -17.25
C GLU A 114 -29.37 -20.02 -18.13
N PHE A 115 -29.48 -20.52 -19.37
CA PHE A 115 -28.38 -20.49 -20.35
C PHE A 115 -27.87 -19.06 -20.61
N LEU A 116 -28.79 -18.08 -20.67
CA LEU A 116 -28.43 -16.68 -20.90
C LEU A 116 -27.77 -16.07 -19.66
N GLN A 117 -28.14 -16.51 -18.45
CA GLN A 117 -27.46 -16.10 -17.22
C GLN A 117 -25.99 -16.52 -17.25
N TYR A 118 -25.71 -17.78 -17.59
CA TYR A 118 -24.32 -18.27 -17.73
C TYR A 118 -23.54 -17.53 -18.82
N LEU A 119 -24.19 -17.23 -19.96
CA LEU A 119 -23.56 -16.44 -21.02
C LEU A 119 -23.21 -15.02 -20.54
N ILE A 120 -24.11 -14.36 -19.81
CA ILE A 120 -23.87 -13.02 -19.25
C ILE A 120 -22.75 -13.07 -18.21
N ALA A 121 -22.72 -14.08 -17.33
CA ALA A 121 -21.64 -14.26 -16.36
C ALA A 121 -20.27 -14.39 -17.04
N ILE A 122 -20.20 -15.16 -18.13
CA ILE A 122 -18.98 -15.27 -18.94
C ILE A 122 -18.63 -13.90 -19.52
N ILE A 123 -19.57 -13.19 -20.14
CA ILE A 123 -19.34 -11.85 -20.71
C ILE A 123 -18.80 -10.87 -19.66
N LEU A 124 -19.36 -10.85 -18.45
CA LEU A 124 -18.90 -10.01 -17.35
C LEU A 124 -17.46 -10.35 -16.92
N SER A 125 -17.07 -11.63 -16.99
CA SER A 125 -15.73 -12.08 -16.61
C SER A 125 -14.65 -11.80 -17.67
N LEU A 126 -15.04 -11.70 -18.95
CA LEU A 126 -14.11 -11.64 -20.08
C LEU A 126 -13.13 -10.47 -20.02
N PRO A 127 -13.52 -9.21 -19.70
CA PRO A 127 -12.58 -8.10 -19.65
C PRO A 127 -11.43 -8.32 -18.67
N ILE A 128 -11.71 -8.89 -17.50
CA ILE A 128 -10.69 -9.22 -16.49
C ILE A 128 -9.79 -10.33 -17.01
N ALA A 129 -10.36 -11.44 -17.50
CA ALA A 129 -9.61 -12.59 -18.01
C ALA A 129 -8.70 -12.21 -19.20
N ILE A 130 -9.22 -11.45 -20.16
CA ILE A 130 -8.49 -10.99 -21.35
C ILE A 130 -7.34 -10.09 -20.92
N LYS A 131 -7.60 -9.09 -20.06
CA LYS A 131 -6.58 -8.12 -19.68
C LYS A 131 -5.48 -8.74 -18.83
N ALA A 132 -5.84 -9.62 -17.89
CA ALA A 132 -4.88 -10.37 -17.10
C ALA A 132 -3.99 -11.25 -17.99
N THR A 133 -4.58 -11.99 -18.94
CA THR A 133 -3.82 -12.80 -19.90
C THR A 133 -2.86 -11.96 -20.75
N GLN A 134 -3.33 -10.82 -21.28
CA GLN A 134 -2.53 -9.93 -22.11
C GLN A 134 -1.30 -9.38 -21.37
N LEU A 135 -1.49 -8.91 -20.13
CA LEU A 135 -0.42 -8.29 -19.36
C LEU A 135 0.52 -9.32 -18.71
N SER A 136 0.04 -10.51 -18.39
CA SER A 136 0.83 -11.57 -17.74
C SER A 136 1.67 -12.40 -18.69
N LYS A 137 1.45 -12.30 -20.01
CA LYS A 137 2.12 -13.15 -21.01
C LYS A 137 3.63 -13.18 -20.90
N LYS A 138 4.25 -12.00 -20.72
CA LYS A 138 5.71 -11.88 -20.62
C LYS A 138 6.22 -12.49 -19.31
N GLU A 139 5.57 -12.14 -18.20
CA GLU A 139 5.93 -12.62 -16.86
C GLU A 139 5.81 -14.13 -16.71
N ILE A 140 4.71 -14.74 -17.19
CA ILE A 140 4.52 -16.20 -17.13
C ILE A 140 5.58 -16.94 -17.96
N LYS A 141 5.92 -16.41 -19.14
CA LYS A 141 6.92 -17.03 -20.02
C LYS A 141 8.32 -17.00 -19.39
N GLU A 142 8.66 -15.90 -18.72
CA GLU A 142 9.97 -15.72 -18.07
C GLU A 142 10.05 -16.46 -16.73
N GLY A 143 8.98 -16.44 -15.92
CA GLY A 143 8.95 -17.00 -14.58
C GLY A 143 8.60 -18.50 -14.49
N ASP A 144 7.54 -18.95 -15.16
CA ASP A 144 7.04 -20.34 -15.08
C ASP A 144 7.62 -21.22 -16.20
N HIS A 145 8.45 -20.65 -17.10
CA HIS A 145 8.92 -21.28 -18.34
C HIS A 145 7.80 -21.96 -19.16
N GLY A 146 6.57 -21.52 -18.96
CA GLY A 146 5.36 -22.15 -19.46
C GLY A 146 4.69 -21.31 -20.54
N TRP A 147 3.86 -21.96 -21.34
CA TRP A 147 2.94 -21.27 -22.24
C TRP A 147 1.73 -20.81 -21.44
N GLU A 148 1.39 -19.51 -21.53
CA GLU A 148 0.23 -18.92 -20.85
C GLU A 148 -1.11 -19.60 -21.24
N GLY A 149 -1.13 -20.30 -22.38
CA GLY A 149 -2.29 -21.06 -22.83
C GLY A 149 -2.73 -22.15 -21.85
N TRP A 150 -1.82 -22.73 -21.06
CA TRP A 150 -2.21 -23.68 -20.01
C TRP A 150 -3.05 -23.01 -18.93
N GLY A 151 -2.64 -21.83 -18.46
CA GLY A 151 -3.43 -21.04 -17.51
C GLY A 151 -4.81 -20.68 -18.05
N ILE A 152 -4.92 -20.35 -19.34
CA ILE A 152 -6.21 -20.08 -20.00
C ILE A 152 -7.08 -21.35 -20.05
N ILE A 153 -6.54 -22.47 -20.53
CA ILE A 153 -7.29 -23.73 -20.68
C ILE A 153 -7.80 -24.20 -19.31
N PHE A 154 -6.91 -24.28 -18.31
CA PHE A 154 -7.31 -24.70 -16.97
C PHE A 154 -8.21 -23.68 -16.28
N GLY A 155 -8.05 -22.38 -16.56
CA GLY A 155 -8.96 -21.33 -16.08
C GLY A 155 -10.37 -21.47 -16.65
N VAL A 156 -10.50 -21.74 -17.95
CA VAL A 156 -11.79 -22.00 -18.60
C VAL A 156 -12.42 -23.28 -18.05
N VAL A 157 -11.63 -24.35 -17.85
CA VAL A 157 -12.11 -25.59 -17.22
C VAL A 157 -12.58 -25.34 -15.79
N ALA A 158 -11.84 -24.57 -14.99
CA ALA A 158 -12.24 -24.19 -13.64
C ALA A 158 -13.52 -23.36 -13.63
N GLY A 159 -13.66 -22.40 -14.54
CA GLY A 159 -14.88 -21.60 -14.72
C GLY A 159 -16.08 -22.47 -15.12
N ALA A 160 -15.91 -23.38 -16.07
CA ALA A 160 -16.94 -24.34 -16.47
C ALA A 160 -17.33 -25.26 -15.30
N PHE A 161 -16.36 -25.72 -14.51
CA PHE A 161 -16.61 -26.51 -13.31
C PHE A 161 -17.42 -25.73 -12.25
N LEU A 162 -17.16 -24.44 -12.06
CA LEU A 162 -17.97 -23.58 -11.20
C LEU A 162 -19.41 -23.44 -11.71
N ILE A 163 -19.61 -23.26 -13.03
CA ILE A 163 -20.94 -23.21 -13.65
C ILE A 163 -21.69 -24.53 -13.44
N ILE A 164 -21.02 -25.67 -13.67
CA ILE A 164 -21.61 -26.99 -13.48
C ILE A 164 -21.97 -27.21 -12.00
N THR A 165 -21.07 -26.85 -11.09
CA THR A 165 -21.28 -27.01 -9.65
C THR A 165 -22.45 -26.15 -9.17
N THR A 166 -22.55 -24.91 -9.63
CA THR A 166 -23.68 -24.02 -9.30
C THR A 166 -25.00 -24.53 -9.86
N HIS A 167 -25.01 -25.02 -11.11
CA HIS A 167 -26.19 -25.67 -11.69
C HIS A 167 -26.66 -26.90 -10.88
N PHE A 168 -25.75 -27.81 -10.53
CA PHE A 168 -26.11 -28.98 -9.71
C PHE A 168 -26.53 -28.59 -8.29
N ALA A 169 -25.95 -27.55 -7.71
CA ALA A 169 -26.39 -27.02 -6.43
C ALA A 169 -27.85 -26.54 -6.51
N LYS A 170 -28.22 -25.79 -7.56
CA LYS A 170 -29.61 -25.37 -7.79
C LYS A 170 -30.58 -26.55 -7.85
N ILE A 171 -30.25 -27.59 -8.61
CA ILE A 171 -31.08 -28.81 -8.75
C ILE A 171 -31.23 -29.53 -7.41
N PHE A 172 -30.11 -29.73 -6.69
CA PHE A 172 -30.10 -30.45 -5.42
C PHE A 172 -31.03 -29.79 -4.41
N PHE A 173 -31.00 -28.45 -4.32
CA PHE A 173 -31.80 -27.73 -3.35
C PHE A 173 -33.25 -27.53 -3.75
N LYS A 174 -33.56 -27.38 -5.04
CA LYS A 174 -34.95 -27.45 -5.53
C LYS A 174 -35.63 -28.77 -5.15
N SER A 175 -34.85 -29.83 -4.99
CA SER A 175 -35.35 -31.15 -4.60
C SER A 175 -35.36 -31.38 -3.07
N ASN A 176 -34.86 -30.43 -2.27
CA ASN A 176 -34.65 -30.60 -0.84
C ASN A 176 -35.71 -29.89 0.00
N GLN A 177 -36.80 -30.61 0.27
CA GLN A 177 -37.96 -30.13 1.04
C GLN A 177 -37.61 -29.68 2.47
N ILE A 178 -36.56 -30.24 3.07
CA ILE A 178 -36.15 -29.88 4.44
C ILE A 178 -35.61 -28.45 4.46
N LEU A 179 -34.73 -28.10 3.51
CA LEU A 179 -34.18 -26.74 3.46
C LEU A 179 -35.29 -25.73 3.17
N GLU A 180 -36.17 -26.04 2.22
CA GLU A 180 -37.31 -25.19 1.89
C GLU A 180 -38.19 -24.89 3.11
N GLN A 181 -38.55 -25.92 3.89
CA GLN A 181 -39.30 -25.73 5.13
C GLN A 181 -38.56 -24.89 6.17
N VAL A 182 -37.25 -25.07 6.30
CA VAL A 182 -36.42 -24.27 7.22
C VAL A 182 -36.43 -22.81 6.80
N LEU A 183 -36.24 -22.51 5.51
CA LEU A 183 -36.25 -21.15 4.98
C LEU A 183 -37.62 -20.49 5.13
N LEU A 184 -38.71 -21.19 4.78
CA LEU A 184 -40.08 -20.70 4.99
C LEU A 184 -40.33 -20.37 6.46
N LYS A 185 -39.89 -21.24 7.38
CA LYS A 185 -40.02 -21.00 8.82
C LYS A 185 -39.25 -19.74 9.24
N ILE A 186 -38.02 -19.55 8.76
CA ILE A 186 -37.22 -18.34 9.03
C ILE A 186 -37.94 -17.08 8.51
N ILE A 187 -38.44 -17.11 7.27
CA ILE A 187 -39.12 -15.97 6.65
C ILE A 187 -40.45 -15.68 7.35
N SER A 188 -41.15 -16.70 7.86
CA SER A 188 -42.44 -16.54 8.56
C SER A 188 -42.34 -15.70 9.85
N PHE A 189 -41.15 -15.61 10.45
CA PHE A 189 -40.91 -14.72 11.61
C PHE A 189 -40.84 -13.24 11.24
N LEU A 190 -40.66 -12.91 9.96
CA LEU A 190 -40.59 -11.53 9.50
C LEU A 190 -42.00 -10.93 9.36
N PRO A 191 -42.18 -9.60 9.53
CA PRO A 191 -43.44 -8.94 9.25
C PRO A 191 -43.94 -9.22 7.83
N GLY A 192 -45.25 -9.38 7.64
CA GLY A 192 -45.85 -9.74 6.34
C GLY A 192 -45.47 -8.82 5.18
N ARG A 193 -45.19 -7.53 5.45
CA ARG A 193 -44.67 -6.59 4.44
C ARG A 193 -43.31 -7.02 3.88
N ILE A 194 -42.44 -7.59 4.72
CA ILE A 194 -41.09 -8.04 4.36
C ILE A 194 -41.14 -9.41 3.68
N GLN A 195 -42.13 -10.26 4.00
CA GLN A 195 -42.27 -11.59 3.39
C GLN A 195 -42.52 -11.54 1.87
N ARG A 196 -43.16 -10.47 1.38
CA ARG A 196 -43.47 -10.29 -0.05
C ARG A 196 -42.21 -10.33 -0.93
N GLY A 197 -42.23 -11.16 -1.97
CA GLY A 197 -41.10 -11.37 -2.87
C GLY A 197 -40.03 -12.35 -2.35
N TYR A 198 -40.13 -12.81 -1.10
CA TYR A 198 -39.45 -14.03 -0.65
C TYR A 198 -40.37 -15.24 -0.69
N ILE A 199 -41.67 -15.01 -0.48
CA ILE A 199 -42.76 -15.99 -0.62
C ILE A 199 -43.64 -15.52 -1.77
N ASP A 200 -44.09 -16.47 -2.59
CA ASP A 200 -45.02 -16.23 -3.71
C ASP A 200 -46.49 -16.19 -3.25
N GLU A 201 -47.43 -16.04 -4.19
CA GLU A 201 -48.87 -16.02 -3.87
C GLU A 201 -49.40 -17.39 -3.41
N SER A 202 -48.72 -18.49 -3.77
CA SER A 202 -49.03 -19.86 -3.34
C SER A 202 -48.63 -20.15 -1.90
N GLY A 203 -47.71 -19.36 -1.33
CA GLY A 203 -47.12 -19.60 -0.02
C GLY A 203 -45.80 -20.37 -0.06
N ASP A 204 -45.27 -20.63 -1.25
CA ASP A 204 -43.98 -21.30 -1.48
C ASP A 204 -42.84 -20.27 -1.62
N LEU A 205 -41.59 -20.74 -1.59
CA LEU A 205 -40.44 -19.85 -1.79
C LEU A 205 -40.47 -19.25 -3.20
N SER A 206 -40.31 -17.92 -3.27
CA SER A 206 -40.29 -17.22 -4.53
C SER A 206 -39.03 -17.55 -5.35
N TYR A 207 -39.10 -17.20 -6.64
CA TYR A 207 -38.10 -17.59 -7.64
C TYR A 207 -36.67 -17.21 -7.21
N GLY A 208 -35.77 -18.19 -7.27
CA GLY A 208 -34.33 -18.05 -7.02
C GLY A 208 -33.90 -17.79 -5.57
N ILE A 209 -34.83 -17.65 -4.61
CA ILE A 209 -34.48 -17.41 -3.19
C ILE A 209 -33.72 -18.58 -2.56
N ALA A 210 -34.16 -19.82 -2.82
CA ALA A 210 -33.43 -20.99 -2.35
C ALA A 210 -32.03 -21.08 -3.00
N GLU A 211 -31.94 -20.77 -4.29
CA GLU A 211 -30.71 -20.84 -5.07
C GLU A 211 -29.64 -19.87 -4.54
N ILE A 212 -30.00 -18.62 -4.27
CA ILE A 212 -29.03 -17.63 -3.76
C ILE A 212 -28.57 -17.91 -2.35
N VAL A 213 -29.42 -18.50 -1.49
CA VAL A 213 -29.01 -18.93 -0.15
C VAL A 213 -27.93 -20.01 -0.26
N VAL A 214 -28.11 -20.96 -1.17
CA VAL A 214 -27.16 -22.04 -1.42
C VAL A 214 -25.87 -21.50 -2.00
N PHE A 215 -25.97 -20.65 -3.01
CA PHE A 215 -24.82 -19.99 -3.61
C PHE A 215 -24.04 -19.19 -2.56
N SER A 216 -24.75 -18.49 -1.66
CA SER A 216 -24.15 -17.77 -0.54
C SER A 216 -23.42 -18.70 0.44
N ILE A 217 -24.00 -19.85 0.80
CA ILE A 217 -23.33 -20.86 1.65
C ILE A 217 -22.08 -21.40 0.96
N PHE A 218 -22.17 -21.76 -0.32
CA PHE A 218 -21.03 -22.23 -1.11
C PHE A 218 -19.91 -21.17 -1.14
N LEU A 219 -20.27 -19.91 -1.37
CA LEU A 219 -19.34 -18.78 -1.39
C LEU A 219 -18.68 -18.57 -0.02
N LEU A 220 -19.43 -18.67 1.08
CA LEU A 220 -18.89 -18.59 2.44
C LEU A 220 -17.95 -19.75 2.77
N ILE A 221 -18.24 -20.98 2.31
CA ILE A 221 -17.34 -22.12 2.47
C ILE A 221 -16.04 -21.88 1.70
N LEU A 222 -16.13 -21.44 0.44
CA LEU A 222 -14.97 -21.11 -0.38
C LEU A 222 -14.12 -20.02 0.28
N TYR A 223 -14.76 -18.96 0.77
CA TYR A 223 -14.12 -17.88 1.50
C TYR A 223 -13.43 -18.38 2.79
N GLY A 224 -14.13 -19.16 3.61
CA GLY A 224 -13.58 -19.72 4.85
C GLY A 224 -12.39 -20.66 4.61
N LEU A 225 -12.47 -21.55 3.60
CA LEU A 225 -11.35 -22.41 3.20
C LEU A 225 -10.17 -21.60 2.68
N GLY A 226 -10.43 -20.58 1.86
CA GLY A 226 -9.43 -19.69 1.31
C GLY A 226 -8.64 -18.95 2.40
N TYR A 227 -9.29 -18.56 3.49
CA TYR A 227 -8.61 -17.95 4.65
C TYR A 227 -7.51 -18.87 5.22
N PHE A 228 -7.82 -20.15 5.47
CA PHE A 228 -6.86 -21.09 6.08
C PHE A 228 -5.79 -21.58 5.11
N ILE A 229 -6.17 -21.86 3.86
CA ILE A 229 -5.25 -22.41 2.85
C ILE A 229 -4.25 -21.36 2.39
N PHE A 230 -4.70 -20.11 2.18
CA PHE A 230 -3.89 -19.06 1.59
C PHE A 230 -3.32 -18.07 2.61
N LYS A 231 -3.38 -18.39 3.91
CA LYS A 231 -2.80 -17.56 4.96
C LYS A 231 -1.30 -17.33 4.73
N PRO A 232 -0.82 -16.08 4.68
CA PRO A 232 0.60 -15.76 4.55
C PRO A 232 1.43 -16.45 5.64
N ARG A 233 2.61 -16.92 5.26
CA ARG A 233 3.59 -17.57 6.14
C ARG A 233 4.98 -17.01 5.83
N PRO A 234 5.86 -16.86 6.84
CA PRO A 234 7.20 -16.31 6.65
C PRO A 234 8.13 -17.38 6.03
N ILE A 235 7.87 -17.72 4.77
CA ILE A 235 8.60 -18.74 4.00
C ILE A 235 8.84 -18.19 2.59
N ASN A 236 10.07 -18.32 2.11
CA ASN A 236 10.46 -17.97 0.73
C ASN A 236 9.79 -18.85 -0.32
N ASN A 237 9.59 -18.31 -1.53
CA ASN A 237 9.06 -19.02 -2.70
C ASN A 237 7.73 -19.77 -2.42
N ARG A 238 6.84 -19.18 -1.61
CA ARG A 238 5.55 -19.80 -1.29
C ARG A 238 4.56 -19.67 -2.44
N PHE A 239 3.53 -20.52 -2.43
CA PHE A 239 2.40 -20.37 -3.34
C PHE A 239 1.55 -19.17 -2.90
N GLU A 240 1.40 -18.20 -3.80
CA GLU A 240 0.64 -16.97 -3.56
C GLU A 240 -0.52 -16.85 -4.53
N VAL A 241 -1.66 -16.48 -3.96
CA VAL A 241 -2.89 -16.21 -4.71
C VAL A 241 -2.89 -14.73 -5.09
N PRO A 242 -3.12 -14.41 -6.37
CA PRO A 242 -2.99 -13.04 -6.85
C PRO A 242 -3.99 -12.10 -6.21
N ALA A 243 -3.58 -10.86 -5.91
CA ALA A 243 -4.43 -9.82 -5.34
C ALA A 243 -5.75 -9.61 -6.11
N LEU A 244 -5.73 -9.77 -7.44
CA LEU A 244 -6.92 -9.67 -8.29
C LEU A 244 -7.95 -10.77 -8.04
N PHE A 245 -7.54 -11.98 -7.66
CA PHE A 245 -8.47 -13.02 -7.23
C PHE A 245 -9.23 -12.57 -5.98
N TYR A 246 -8.53 -12.03 -4.98
CA TYR A 246 -9.15 -11.51 -3.77
C TYR A 246 -10.13 -10.37 -4.05
N ILE A 247 -9.83 -9.46 -4.99
CA ILE A 247 -10.77 -8.42 -5.42
C ILE A 247 -12.04 -9.03 -6.01
N THR A 248 -11.92 -10.00 -6.93
CA THR A 248 -13.11 -10.65 -7.52
C THR A 248 -13.92 -11.46 -6.49
N LEU A 249 -13.25 -12.07 -5.51
CA LEU A 249 -13.90 -12.74 -4.38
C LEU A 249 -14.68 -11.75 -3.50
N ILE A 250 -14.09 -10.60 -3.17
CA ILE A 250 -14.77 -9.52 -2.43
C ILE A 250 -15.99 -9.04 -3.22
N LEU A 251 -15.85 -8.79 -4.52
CA LEU A 251 -16.98 -8.37 -5.37
C LEU A 251 -18.11 -9.41 -5.38
N SER A 252 -17.77 -10.71 -5.41
CA SER A 252 -18.73 -11.81 -5.34
C SER A 252 -19.51 -11.79 -4.02
N ILE A 253 -18.81 -11.60 -2.89
CA ILE A 253 -19.45 -11.54 -1.56
C ILE A 253 -20.30 -10.26 -1.45
N MET A 254 -19.77 -9.12 -1.88
CA MET A 254 -20.46 -7.84 -1.83
C MET A 254 -21.77 -7.87 -2.62
N VAL A 255 -21.78 -8.41 -3.85
CA VAL A 255 -23.00 -8.41 -4.66
C VAL A 255 -24.10 -9.29 -4.06
N VAL A 256 -23.74 -10.48 -3.54
CA VAL A 256 -24.70 -11.40 -2.89
C VAL A 256 -25.28 -10.77 -1.62
N TRP A 257 -24.42 -10.29 -0.72
CA TRP A 257 -24.85 -9.84 0.60
C TRP A 257 -25.42 -8.42 0.58
N ILE A 258 -24.74 -7.46 -0.05
CA ILE A 258 -25.26 -6.09 -0.17
C ILE A 258 -26.50 -6.08 -1.07
N GLY A 259 -26.55 -6.92 -2.11
CA GLY A 259 -27.74 -7.08 -2.95
C GLY A 259 -28.93 -7.63 -2.17
N GLY A 260 -28.72 -8.70 -1.39
CA GLY A 260 -29.75 -9.25 -0.50
C GLY A 260 -30.23 -8.26 0.57
N ILE A 261 -29.31 -7.54 1.22
CA ILE A 261 -29.64 -6.50 2.20
C ILE A 261 -30.37 -5.33 1.53
N SER A 262 -30.00 -4.96 0.31
CA SER A 262 -30.71 -3.94 -0.47
C SER A 262 -32.15 -4.36 -0.74
N PHE A 263 -32.34 -5.58 -1.25
CA PHE A 263 -33.67 -6.13 -1.49
C PHE A 263 -34.51 -6.17 -0.21
N PHE A 264 -33.89 -6.51 0.93
CA PHE A 264 -34.52 -6.47 2.24
C PHE A 264 -34.97 -5.04 2.63
N ASN A 265 -34.07 -4.06 2.60
CA ASN A 265 -34.26 -2.71 3.11
C ASN A 265 -35.10 -1.79 2.23
N ASP A 266 -35.08 -2.00 0.91
CA ASP A 266 -35.71 -1.10 -0.06
C ASP A 266 -37.23 -1.03 0.13
N VAL A 267 -37.87 -2.08 0.69
CA VAL A 267 -39.30 -2.09 1.03
C VAL A 267 -39.62 -1.03 2.08
N SER A 268 -38.72 -0.87 3.04
CA SER A 268 -38.83 0.09 4.13
C SER A 268 -38.27 1.46 3.75
N ARG A 269 -37.74 1.62 2.53
CA ARG A 269 -37.10 2.85 2.03
C ARG A 269 -35.91 3.30 2.88
N VAL A 270 -35.24 2.35 3.53
CA VAL A 270 -34.01 2.61 4.28
C VAL A 270 -32.82 2.50 3.33
N PRO A 271 -32.02 3.54 3.11
CA PRO A 271 -30.87 3.45 2.22
C PRO A 271 -29.84 2.45 2.75
N THR A 272 -29.53 1.41 1.98
CA THR A 272 -28.57 0.34 2.35
C THR A 272 -27.22 0.89 2.77
N LEU A 273 -26.69 1.88 2.05
CA LEU A 273 -25.41 2.51 2.35
C LEU A 273 -25.45 3.24 3.70
N LEU A 274 -26.55 3.95 4.00
CA LEU A 274 -26.70 4.63 5.28
C LEU A 274 -26.73 3.63 6.43
N LEU A 275 -27.51 2.54 6.29
CA LEU A 275 -27.55 1.48 7.29
C LEU A 275 -26.17 0.85 7.50
N PHE A 276 -25.46 0.55 6.40
CA PHE A 276 -24.10 0.04 6.45
C PHE A 276 -23.15 0.98 7.20
N LEU A 277 -23.17 2.28 6.89
CA LEU A 277 -22.35 3.28 7.57
C LEU A 277 -22.67 3.37 9.07
N VAL A 278 -23.95 3.31 9.44
CA VAL A 278 -24.38 3.31 10.85
C VAL A 278 -23.90 2.05 11.57
N ILE A 279 -24.08 0.87 10.99
CA ILE A 279 -23.63 -0.41 11.60
C ILE A 279 -22.11 -0.44 11.72
N SER A 280 -21.39 -0.06 10.65
CA SER A 280 -19.93 -0.03 10.65
C SER A 280 -19.41 0.97 11.68
N SER A 281 -19.92 2.21 11.69
CA SER A 281 -19.55 3.23 12.69
C SER A 281 -19.86 2.80 14.13
N ALA A 282 -21.03 2.21 14.37
CA ALA A 282 -21.40 1.67 15.67
C ALA A 282 -20.47 0.53 16.08
N SER A 283 -20.11 -0.37 15.16
CA SER A 283 -19.17 -1.46 15.41
C SER A 283 -17.79 -0.94 15.80
N TYR A 284 -17.25 0.02 15.04
CA TYR A 284 -15.97 0.66 15.34
C TYR A 284 -15.98 1.35 16.72
N THR A 285 -17.10 1.98 17.09
CA THR A 285 -17.24 2.68 18.37
C THR A 285 -17.41 1.71 19.55
N ILE A 286 -18.29 0.71 19.42
CA ILE A 286 -18.64 -0.25 20.49
C ILE A 286 -17.49 -1.20 20.77
N PHE A 287 -16.88 -1.74 19.71
CA PHE A 287 -15.80 -2.73 19.83
C PHE A 287 -14.41 -2.09 19.81
N LYS A 288 -14.31 -0.75 19.72
CA LYS A 288 -13.05 0.00 19.63
C LYS A 288 -12.13 -0.58 18.54
N VAL A 289 -12.72 -0.85 17.38
CA VAL A 289 -12.03 -1.46 16.24
C VAL A 289 -10.94 -0.52 15.77
N ASP A 290 -9.74 -1.05 15.62
CA ASP A 290 -8.58 -0.31 15.14
C ASP A 290 -7.59 -1.23 14.43
N HIS A 291 -6.56 -0.63 13.87
CA HIS A 291 -5.40 -1.32 13.34
C HIS A 291 -4.23 -1.15 14.30
N PHE A 292 -3.47 -2.23 14.48
CA PHE A 292 -2.46 -2.30 15.52
C PHE A 292 -1.13 -2.79 14.97
N TYR A 293 -0.04 -2.11 15.35
CA TYR A 293 1.28 -2.68 15.20
C TYR A 293 1.74 -3.32 16.50
N LYS A 294 2.44 -4.44 16.38
CA LYS A 294 2.84 -5.26 17.53
C LYS A 294 4.00 -4.59 18.28
N MET A 295 3.86 -4.53 19.61
CA MET A 295 4.91 -4.13 20.54
C MET A 295 5.08 -5.19 21.62
N PHE A 296 6.32 -5.46 22.03
CA PHE A 296 6.63 -6.41 23.09
C PHE A 296 7.54 -5.78 24.14
N LEU A 297 7.44 -6.24 25.39
CA LEU A 297 8.23 -5.73 26.50
C LEU A 297 9.72 -6.03 26.29
N SER A 298 10.55 -4.99 26.39
CA SER A 298 11.99 -5.06 26.20
C SER A 298 12.69 -5.30 27.54
N ASN A 299 12.64 -6.54 28.03
CA ASN A 299 13.30 -6.89 29.30
C ASN A 299 14.78 -7.26 29.13
N SER A 300 15.24 -7.45 27.89
CA SER A 300 16.58 -7.99 27.57
C SER A 300 17.58 -6.95 27.09
N TRP A 301 17.15 -5.76 26.65
CA TRP A 301 18.00 -4.80 25.95
C TRP A 301 18.13 -3.48 26.71
N LEU A 302 19.36 -3.00 26.89
CA LEU A 302 19.64 -1.68 27.47
C LEU A 302 19.22 -0.60 26.48
N LYS A 303 18.27 0.25 26.89
CA LYS A 303 17.79 1.33 26.03
C LYS A 303 18.87 2.39 25.79
N PRO A 304 18.97 2.91 24.56
CA PRO A 304 20.00 3.88 24.19
C PRO A 304 19.75 5.25 24.85
N THR A 305 20.81 5.85 25.37
CA THR A 305 20.81 7.26 25.81
C THR A 305 20.97 8.20 24.62
N GLU A 306 20.56 9.46 24.77
CA GLU A 306 20.64 10.49 23.72
C GLU A 306 22.07 10.74 23.21
N GLU A 307 23.10 10.52 24.04
CA GLU A 307 24.49 10.71 23.62
C GLU A 307 25.10 9.46 22.96
N LYS A 308 24.42 8.30 23.04
CA LYS A 308 24.96 7.01 22.63
C LYS A 308 25.21 6.96 21.12
N TRP A 309 24.32 7.55 20.32
CA TRP A 309 24.44 7.50 18.85
C TRP A 309 25.70 8.22 18.36
N ILE A 310 26.13 9.31 19.02
CA ILE A 310 27.37 10.02 18.68
C ILE A 310 28.59 9.10 18.89
N ASN A 311 28.62 8.37 20.01
CA ASN A 311 29.70 7.43 20.31
C ASN A 311 29.73 6.26 19.33
N VAL A 312 28.56 5.75 18.94
CA VAL A 312 28.40 4.71 17.92
C VAL A 312 28.97 5.17 16.57
N ILE A 313 28.69 6.40 16.16
CA ILE A 313 29.24 6.94 14.91
C ILE A 313 30.76 6.99 15.00
N SER A 314 31.33 7.51 16.09
CA SER A 314 32.78 7.49 16.28
C SER A 314 33.36 6.08 16.26
N GLN A 315 32.70 5.12 16.92
CA GLN A 315 33.12 3.71 16.93
C GLN A 315 33.12 3.09 15.54
N ARG A 316 32.09 3.39 14.73
CA ARG A 316 32.01 2.90 13.35
C ARG A 316 33.09 3.51 12.46
N LEU A 317 33.40 4.80 12.63
CA LEU A 317 34.44 5.50 11.86
C LEU A 317 35.87 5.07 12.25
N ASN A 318 36.07 4.43 13.41
CA ASN A 318 37.37 3.87 13.81
C ASN A 318 37.89 2.78 12.86
N ASN A 319 37.04 2.22 12.01
CA ASN A 319 37.46 1.28 10.96
C ASN A 319 38.36 1.94 9.90
N GLN A 320 38.30 3.26 9.75
CA GLN A 320 39.15 4.01 8.83
C GLN A 320 40.53 4.22 9.43
N GLN A 321 41.60 4.02 8.67
CA GLN A 321 42.98 4.20 9.13
C GLN A 321 43.37 5.69 9.27
N SER A 322 42.80 6.57 8.46
CA SER A 322 43.05 8.02 8.49
C SER A 322 42.62 8.68 9.80
N GLU A 323 43.38 9.67 10.29
CA GLU A 323 42.94 10.54 11.39
C GLU A 323 41.79 11.47 10.96
N ASP A 324 41.79 11.88 9.70
CA ASP A 324 40.70 12.64 9.08
C ASP A 324 39.63 11.66 8.59
N LYS A 325 38.56 11.52 9.38
CA LYS A 325 37.47 10.59 9.11
C LYS A 325 36.51 11.14 8.05
N THR A 326 36.03 10.24 7.19
CA THR A 326 34.96 10.50 6.22
C THR A 326 33.66 9.86 6.73
N LEU A 327 32.61 10.66 6.90
CA LEU A 327 31.28 10.18 7.26
C LEU A 327 30.39 10.11 6.01
N VAL A 328 29.80 8.96 5.73
CA VAL A 328 28.77 8.83 4.69
C VAL A 328 27.38 8.85 5.35
N VAL A 329 26.49 9.69 4.85
CA VAL A 329 25.09 9.79 5.27
C VAL A 329 24.21 9.46 4.07
N VAL A 330 23.30 8.50 4.22
CA VAL A 330 22.38 8.13 3.14
C VAL A 330 20.97 8.59 3.48
N CYS A 331 20.34 9.28 2.55
CA CYS A 331 18.94 9.67 2.57
C CYS A 331 18.21 8.92 1.45
N ALA A 332 17.27 8.04 1.78
CA ALA A 332 16.60 7.18 0.82
C ALA A 332 15.09 7.50 0.73
N SER A 333 14.65 7.89 -0.46
CA SER A 333 13.29 8.38 -0.67
C SER A 333 12.21 7.29 -0.60
N GLY A 334 10.98 7.72 -0.35
CA GLY A 334 9.79 6.88 -0.50
C GLY A 334 9.39 6.62 -1.96
N GLY A 335 8.35 5.79 -2.13
CA GLY A 335 7.81 5.41 -3.45
C GLY A 335 7.52 3.92 -3.66
N GLY A 336 7.13 3.20 -2.60
CA GLY A 336 6.76 1.78 -2.68
C GLY A 336 7.91 0.86 -3.12
N ILE A 337 7.57 -0.24 -3.79
CA ILE A 337 8.54 -1.30 -4.12
C ILE A 337 9.66 -0.83 -5.06
N GLN A 338 9.40 0.14 -5.94
CA GLN A 338 10.46 0.69 -6.81
C GLN A 338 11.50 1.42 -5.97
N ALA A 339 11.10 2.19 -4.96
CA ALA A 339 12.03 2.85 -4.05
C ALA A 339 12.84 1.83 -3.23
N SER A 340 12.23 0.71 -2.83
CA SER A 340 12.93 -0.41 -2.20
C SER A 340 14.01 -1.01 -3.11
N GLY A 341 13.66 -1.31 -4.37
CA GLY A 341 14.59 -1.83 -5.38
C GLY A 341 15.70 -0.84 -5.76
N TRP A 342 15.38 0.43 -5.95
CA TRP A 342 16.37 1.47 -6.29
C TRP A 342 17.34 1.71 -5.13
N THR A 343 16.84 1.84 -3.91
CA THR A 343 17.68 2.01 -2.70
C THR A 343 18.67 0.87 -2.55
N THR A 344 18.19 -0.37 -2.68
CA THR A 344 19.09 -1.53 -2.58
C THR A 344 20.09 -1.58 -3.71
N LYS A 345 19.67 -1.37 -4.97
CA LYS A 345 20.59 -1.41 -6.12
C LYS A 345 21.68 -0.35 -6.02
N VAL A 346 21.34 0.88 -5.62
CA VAL A 346 22.31 1.97 -5.43
C VAL A 346 23.29 1.63 -4.30
N LEU A 347 22.81 1.17 -3.14
CA LEU A 347 23.69 0.82 -2.01
C LEU A 347 24.63 -0.34 -2.35
N THR A 348 24.11 -1.39 -2.99
CA THR A 348 24.95 -2.53 -3.42
C THR A 348 25.90 -2.13 -4.54
N GLY A 349 25.46 -1.30 -5.49
CA GLY A 349 26.28 -0.86 -6.61
C GLY A 349 27.41 0.08 -6.18
N LEU A 350 27.15 0.98 -5.22
CA LEU A 350 28.20 1.81 -4.62
C LEU A 350 29.21 0.97 -3.87
N GLN A 351 28.79 -0.09 -3.16
CA GLN A 351 29.72 -1.02 -2.54
C GLN A 351 30.56 -1.78 -3.57
N GLU A 352 29.96 -2.23 -4.69
CA GLU A 352 30.70 -2.90 -5.78
C GLU A 352 31.77 -1.97 -6.38
N GLU A 353 31.46 -0.68 -6.52
CA GLU A 353 32.38 0.29 -7.12
C GLU A 353 33.41 0.86 -6.14
N LEU A 354 33.05 1.09 -4.89
CA LEU A 354 33.88 1.80 -3.90
C LEU A 354 34.51 0.87 -2.86
N GLY A 355 34.10 -0.40 -2.83
CA GLY A 355 34.58 -1.41 -1.90
C GLY A 355 33.98 -1.31 -0.49
N SER A 356 34.46 -2.16 0.41
CA SER A 356 33.91 -2.27 1.78
C SER A 356 34.15 -1.05 2.65
N GLU A 357 35.17 -0.24 2.36
CA GLU A 357 35.49 0.97 3.12
C GLU A 357 34.39 2.03 3.01
N PHE A 358 33.76 2.14 1.83
CA PHE A 358 32.55 2.95 1.67
C PHE A 358 31.43 2.47 2.60
N THR A 359 31.12 1.18 2.60
CA THR A 359 30.03 0.62 3.43
C THR A 359 30.29 0.83 4.92
N LYS A 360 31.54 0.66 5.36
CA LYS A 360 31.95 0.91 6.75
C LYS A 360 31.90 2.39 7.13
N ALA A 361 32.04 3.31 6.16
CA ALA A 361 31.94 4.75 6.38
C ALA A 361 30.49 5.28 6.49
N ILE A 362 29.48 4.48 6.11
CA ILE A 362 28.05 4.85 6.29
C ILE A 362 27.75 4.98 7.78
N GLY A 363 27.49 6.18 8.29
CA GLY A 363 27.11 6.37 9.68
C GLY A 363 25.66 6.00 9.94
N TRP A 364 24.75 6.53 9.13
CA TRP A 364 23.33 6.23 9.20
C TRP A 364 22.65 6.27 7.83
N ILE A 365 21.49 5.61 7.78
CA ILE A 365 20.59 5.61 6.63
C ILE A 365 19.23 6.16 7.09
N SER A 366 18.93 7.40 6.73
CA SER A 366 17.63 8.04 6.93
C SER A 366 16.73 7.69 5.75
N SER A 367 15.73 6.87 5.99
CA SER A 367 14.93 6.27 4.92
C SER A 367 13.45 6.49 5.15
N VAL A 368 12.68 6.50 4.06
CA VAL A 368 11.24 6.76 4.07
C VAL A 368 10.52 5.72 3.22
N SER A 369 9.37 5.22 3.69
CA SER A 369 8.46 4.34 2.96
C SER A 369 9.19 3.16 2.28
N GLY A 370 9.07 3.02 0.95
CA GLY A 370 9.80 2.01 0.18
C GLY A 370 11.31 2.00 0.38
N GLY A 371 11.95 3.17 0.55
CA GLY A 371 13.38 3.25 0.88
C GLY A 371 13.72 2.63 2.23
N SER A 372 12.79 2.66 3.20
CA SER A 372 12.94 1.96 4.49
C SER A 372 12.88 0.45 4.35
N VAL A 373 12.01 -0.06 3.46
CA VAL A 373 11.94 -1.49 3.15
C VAL A 373 13.23 -1.97 2.47
N GLY A 374 13.75 -1.20 1.51
CA GLY A 374 15.04 -1.49 0.89
C GLY A 374 16.20 -1.46 1.89
N THR A 375 16.22 -0.45 2.78
CA THR A 375 17.21 -0.33 3.86
C THR A 375 17.16 -1.53 4.81
N MET A 376 15.96 -1.99 5.17
CA MET A 376 15.78 -3.17 6.01
C MET A 376 16.45 -4.41 5.39
N PHE A 377 16.16 -4.71 4.11
CA PHE A 377 16.75 -5.87 3.43
C PHE A 377 18.26 -5.72 3.23
N TYR A 378 18.76 -4.50 3.02
CA TYR A 378 20.19 -4.24 2.93
C TYR A 378 20.91 -4.56 4.25
N LEU A 379 20.39 -4.05 5.38
CA LEU A 379 21.01 -4.22 6.70
C LEU A 379 20.89 -5.65 7.25
N ASP A 380 19.80 -6.36 6.93
CA ASP A 380 19.61 -7.76 7.32
C ASP A 380 20.71 -8.70 6.77
N ARG A 381 21.38 -8.32 5.68
CA ARG A 381 22.44 -9.11 5.05
C ARG A 381 23.86 -8.72 5.46
N PHE A 382 24.04 -7.82 6.42
CA PHE A 382 25.38 -7.50 6.95
C PHE A 382 25.99 -8.71 7.66
N GLY A 383 27.24 -9.01 7.31
CA GLY A 383 28.06 -9.98 8.03
C GLY A 383 28.78 -9.32 9.23
N GLU A 384 29.50 -10.13 9.99
CA GLU A 384 30.31 -9.68 11.15
C GLU A 384 31.41 -8.67 10.75
N GLN A 385 31.81 -8.64 9.47
CA GLN A 385 32.83 -7.72 8.94
C GLN A 385 32.32 -6.29 8.72
N GLY A 386 31.03 -6.04 8.94
CA GLY A 386 30.44 -4.70 8.86
C GLY A 386 29.98 -4.26 7.46
N TYR A 387 29.82 -5.22 6.55
CA TYR A 387 29.27 -5.04 5.20
C TYR A 387 28.62 -6.36 4.72
N PRO A 388 27.70 -6.34 3.75
CA PRO A 388 27.20 -7.54 3.08
C PRO A 388 28.25 -8.17 2.17
N GLU A 389 28.37 -9.50 2.18
CA GLU A 389 29.25 -10.22 1.24
C GLU A 389 28.75 -10.10 -0.23
N ASP A 390 29.68 -10.17 -1.20
CA ASP A 390 29.38 -10.04 -2.63
C ASP A 390 28.30 -11.03 -3.13
N ASN A 391 28.31 -12.25 -2.57
CA ASN A 391 27.32 -13.28 -2.89
C ASN A 391 25.89 -12.93 -2.40
N GLN A 392 25.76 -12.01 -1.43
CA GLN A 392 24.49 -11.56 -0.87
C GLN A 392 23.91 -10.37 -1.63
N LEU A 393 24.72 -9.59 -2.36
CA LEU A 393 24.26 -8.35 -3.01
C LEU A 393 23.09 -8.58 -3.96
N LYS A 394 23.17 -9.64 -4.78
CA LYS A 394 22.07 -10.05 -5.67
C LYS A 394 20.82 -10.47 -4.90
N GLN A 395 21.00 -11.11 -3.75
CA GLN A 395 19.89 -11.58 -2.93
C GLN A 395 19.21 -10.43 -2.17
N ILE A 396 19.94 -9.38 -1.78
CA ILE A 396 19.36 -8.15 -1.22
C ILE A 396 18.38 -7.53 -2.22
N PHE A 397 18.83 -7.33 -3.47
CA PHE A 397 17.96 -6.77 -4.52
C PHE A 397 16.77 -7.67 -4.80
N LYS A 398 16.96 -8.99 -4.83
CA LYS A 398 15.87 -9.95 -5.01
C LYS A 398 14.81 -9.79 -3.91
N SER A 399 15.22 -9.92 -2.64
CA SER A 399 14.31 -9.83 -1.49
C SER A 399 13.61 -8.47 -1.40
N ALA A 400 14.29 -7.37 -1.75
CA ALA A 400 13.72 -6.03 -1.75
C ALA A 400 12.74 -5.74 -2.90
N THR A 401 12.67 -6.62 -3.90
CA THR A 401 11.81 -6.50 -5.09
C THR A 401 10.81 -7.65 -5.23
N GLU A 402 10.68 -8.50 -4.22
CA GLU A 402 9.70 -9.59 -4.20
C GLU A 402 8.28 -9.03 -3.98
N ASP A 403 7.28 -9.75 -4.49
CA ASP A 403 5.88 -9.32 -4.40
C ASP A 403 5.36 -9.37 -2.96
N SER A 404 4.67 -8.31 -2.54
CA SER A 404 3.87 -8.31 -1.30
C SER A 404 2.44 -7.81 -1.54
N LEU A 405 2.05 -7.65 -2.81
CA LEU A 405 0.72 -7.23 -3.21
C LEU A 405 -0.29 -8.35 -2.95
N ASP A 406 0.11 -9.60 -3.14
CA ASP A 406 -0.75 -10.76 -2.90
C ASP A 406 -1.06 -10.94 -1.41
N ALA A 407 -0.08 -10.73 -0.53
CA ALA A 407 -0.28 -10.70 0.91
C ALA A 407 -1.23 -9.55 1.33
N THR A 408 -1.09 -8.38 0.69
CA THR A 408 -2.02 -7.25 0.87
C THR A 408 -3.44 -7.65 0.49
N GLY A 409 -3.62 -8.33 -0.64
CA GLY A 409 -4.91 -8.82 -1.12
C GLY A 409 -5.57 -9.80 -0.14
N TRP A 410 -4.80 -10.73 0.44
CA TRP A 410 -5.28 -11.63 1.48
C TRP A 410 -5.75 -10.85 2.71
N GLY A 411 -4.95 -9.90 3.20
CA GLY A 411 -5.29 -9.08 4.36
C GLY A 411 -6.55 -8.24 4.14
N LEU A 412 -6.72 -7.70 2.93
CA LEU A 412 -7.91 -6.94 2.55
C LEU A 412 -9.16 -7.85 2.52
N ALA A 413 -9.05 -9.02 1.89
CA ALA A 413 -10.19 -9.92 1.72
C ALA A 413 -10.64 -10.58 3.01
N TYR A 414 -9.75 -10.85 3.96
CA TYR A 414 -10.09 -11.59 5.17
C TYR A 414 -10.21 -10.69 6.40
N PRO A 415 -9.13 -10.39 7.17
CA PRO A 415 -9.28 -9.68 8.42
C PRO A 415 -9.92 -8.28 8.24
N ASP A 416 -9.56 -7.55 7.19
CA ASP A 416 -10.03 -6.17 7.02
C ASP A 416 -11.49 -6.12 6.53
N LEU A 417 -11.89 -7.02 5.63
CA LEU A 417 -13.29 -7.11 5.22
C LEU A 417 -14.19 -7.43 6.41
N LEU A 418 -13.80 -8.39 7.26
CA LEU A 418 -14.55 -8.76 8.46
C LEU A 418 -14.69 -7.59 9.46
N ARG A 419 -13.62 -6.79 9.65
CA ARG A 419 -13.69 -5.54 10.41
C ARG A 419 -14.67 -4.56 9.78
N PHE A 420 -14.54 -4.32 8.47
CA PHE A 420 -15.31 -3.32 7.75
C PHE A 420 -16.81 -3.58 7.77
N ILE A 421 -17.22 -4.85 7.65
CA ILE A 421 -18.63 -5.26 7.70
C ILE A 421 -19.20 -5.37 9.12
N GLY A 422 -18.41 -5.00 10.14
CA GLY A 422 -18.88 -4.89 11.52
C GLY A 422 -18.82 -6.20 12.32
N LEU A 423 -17.98 -7.16 11.92
CA LEU A 423 -17.74 -8.43 12.63
C LEU A 423 -16.32 -8.51 13.23
N PRO A 424 -15.85 -7.51 14.01
CA PRO A 424 -14.48 -7.46 14.50
C PRO A 424 -14.13 -8.62 15.45
N PHE A 425 -15.13 -9.22 16.12
CA PHE A 425 -14.94 -10.34 17.05
C PHE A 425 -14.56 -11.67 16.38
N VAL A 426 -14.70 -11.76 15.05
CA VAL A 426 -14.27 -12.94 14.26
C VAL A 426 -12.85 -12.75 13.73
N VAL A 427 -12.29 -11.53 13.84
CA VAL A 427 -10.95 -11.23 13.33
C VAL A 427 -9.92 -12.05 14.12
N PRO A 428 -9.11 -12.86 13.43
CA PRO A 428 -8.12 -13.70 14.08
C PRO A 428 -7.11 -12.86 14.84
N LYS A 429 -6.84 -13.26 16.09
CA LYS A 429 -5.72 -12.74 16.88
C LYS A 429 -4.55 -13.70 16.74
N ALA A 430 -3.41 -13.19 16.31
CA ALA A 430 -2.16 -13.93 16.36
C ALA A 430 -1.56 -13.73 17.75
N GLN A 431 -1.31 -14.85 18.46
CA GLN A 431 -0.58 -14.83 19.71
C GLN A 431 0.89 -15.12 19.41
N GLU A 432 1.75 -14.15 19.71
CA GLU A 432 3.19 -14.30 19.53
C GLU A 432 3.87 -13.61 20.70
N HIS A 433 4.70 -14.35 21.44
CA HIS A 433 5.15 -14.01 22.80
C HIS A 433 3.95 -13.88 23.78
N SER A 434 3.94 -12.85 24.63
CA SER A 434 2.89 -12.59 25.63
C SER A 434 1.72 -11.72 25.10
N THR A 435 1.75 -11.31 23.83
CA THR A 435 0.78 -10.36 23.26
C THR A 435 -0.04 -11.00 22.14
N ALA A 436 -1.36 -10.87 22.22
CA ALA A 436 -2.28 -11.22 21.13
C ALA A 436 -2.62 -9.96 20.33
N THR A 437 -2.19 -9.89 19.07
CA THR A 437 -2.49 -8.75 18.18
C THR A 437 -3.40 -9.21 17.06
N GLU A 438 -4.42 -8.40 16.73
CA GLU A 438 -5.31 -8.72 15.62
C GLU A 438 -4.57 -8.65 14.29
N GLN A 439 -4.82 -9.60 13.39
CA GLN A 439 -4.20 -9.59 12.06
C GLN A 439 -4.88 -8.57 11.16
N ASP A 440 -4.15 -7.93 10.26
CA ASP A 440 -4.67 -7.05 9.22
C ASP A 440 -3.80 -7.14 7.95
N ARG A 441 -4.11 -6.35 6.92
CA ARG A 441 -3.27 -6.30 5.71
C ARG A 441 -1.84 -5.80 5.95
N GLY A 442 -1.60 -4.97 6.98
CA GLY A 442 -0.25 -4.58 7.38
C GLY A 442 0.55 -5.77 7.93
N THR A 443 -0.07 -6.55 8.81
CA THR A 443 0.49 -7.78 9.38
C THR A 443 0.78 -8.82 8.29
N ALA A 444 -0.10 -8.95 7.29
CA ALA A 444 0.10 -9.86 6.17
C ALA A 444 1.36 -9.51 5.36
N ILE A 445 1.57 -8.22 5.08
CA ILE A 445 2.78 -7.71 4.40
C ILE A 445 4.03 -7.92 5.27
N GLU A 446 3.96 -7.67 6.58
CA GLU A 446 5.09 -7.91 7.48
C GLU A 446 5.51 -9.38 7.50
N ILE A 447 4.55 -10.32 7.59
CA ILE A 447 4.81 -11.76 7.52
C ILE A 447 5.49 -12.14 6.21
N ASP A 448 5.09 -11.48 5.14
CA ASP A 448 5.68 -11.72 3.84
C ASP A 448 7.14 -11.28 3.77
N TRP A 449 7.43 -10.03 4.15
CA TRP A 449 8.79 -9.52 4.23
C TRP A 449 9.69 -10.36 5.14
N LYS A 450 9.15 -10.84 6.27
CA LYS A 450 9.85 -11.77 7.16
C LYS A 450 10.29 -13.04 6.44
N GLY A 451 9.51 -13.55 5.49
CA GLY A 451 9.92 -14.70 4.67
C GLY A 451 11.24 -14.43 3.95
N GLU A 452 11.34 -13.27 3.29
CA GLU A 452 12.46 -12.87 2.43
C GLU A 452 13.72 -12.42 3.19
N MET A 453 13.60 -12.17 4.50
CA MET A 453 14.73 -11.85 5.38
C MET A 453 15.58 -13.08 5.71
N LYS A 454 16.90 -12.87 5.85
CA LYS A 454 17.84 -13.83 6.42
C LYS A 454 17.58 -14.03 7.92
N ASN A 455 17.17 -12.97 8.64
CA ASN A 455 16.83 -13.02 10.06
C ASN A 455 15.37 -12.55 10.29
N PRO A 456 14.35 -13.42 10.09
CA PRO A 456 12.93 -13.05 10.18
C PRO A 456 12.47 -12.50 11.53
N ASN A 457 13.20 -12.80 12.60
CA ASN A 457 12.88 -12.41 13.97
C ASN A 457 13.73 -11.24 14.48
N ALA A 458 14.40 -10.50 13.59
CA ALA A 458 15.20 -9.35 13.98
C ALA A 458 14.31 -8.23 14.56
N THR A 459 14.74 -7.68 15.69
CA THR A 459 14.11 -6.55 16.39
C THR A 459 15.01 -5.32 16.38
N LEU A 460 14.47 -4.13 16.67
CA LEU A 460 15.32 -2.95 16.84
C LEU A 460 16.34 -3.15 17.96
N GLY A 461 15.93 -3.77 19.08
CA GLY A 461 16.84 -4.17 20.16
C GLY A 461 17.98 -5.06 19.68
N SER A 462 17.70 -6.09 18.87
CA SER A 462 18.74 -6.99 18.33
C SER A 462 19.73 -6.27 17.39
N TRP A 463 19.29 -5.22 16.72
CA TRP A 463 20.14 -4.38 15.88
C TRP A 463 20.95 -3.37 16.69
N SER A 464 20.44 -2.92 17.85
CA SER A 464 21.18 -2.01 18.74
C SER A 464 22.55 -2.59 19.10
N ASP A 465 22.64 -3.88 19.41
CA ASP A 465 23.93 -4.53 19.76
C ASP A 465 24.94 -4.48 18.61
N LYS A 466 24.48 -4.74 17.39
CA LYS A 466 25.33 -4.68 16.18
C LYS A 466 25.74 -3.25 15.86
N ILE A 467 24.86 -2.29 16.11
CA ILE A 467 25.14 -0.86 15.96
C ILE A 467 26.17 -0.42 17.01
N ASP A 468 26.03 -0.85 18.26
CA ASP A 468 26.96 -0.52 19.36
C ASP A 468 28.39 -0.97 19.06
N GLN A 469 28.53 -2.12 18.38
CA GLN A 469 29.82 -2.65 17.93
C GLN A 469 30.34 -1.96 16.67
N GLY A 470 29.57 -1.08 16.05
CA GLY A 470 29.91 -0.42 14.80
C GLY A 470 29.82 -1.32 13.57
N ILE A 471 29.13 -2.48 13.65
CA ILE A 471 29.01 -3.46 12.55
C ILE A 471 28.02 -2.97 11.49
N ILE A 472 26.85 -2.50 11.91
CA ILE A 472 25.83 -1.96 10.98
C ILE A 472 25.67 -0.45 11.18
N PRO A 473 25.36 0.33 10.12
CA PRO A 473 25.01 1.75 10.27
C PRO A 473 23.69 1.90 11.01
N ILE A 474 23.42 3.09 11.55
CA ILE A 474 22.16 3.38 12.24
C ILE A 474 21.02 3.49 11.22
N PRO A 475 19.98 2.63 11.25
CA PRO A 475 18.80 2.83 10.44
C PRO A 475 17.86 3.83 11.12
N ILE A 476 17.35 4.77 10.35
CA ILE A 476 16.31 5.70 10.79
C ILE A 476 15.15 5.56 9.81
N PHE A 477 14.10 4.88 10.25
CA PHE A 477 12.87 4.71 9.48
C PHE A 477 11.92 5.86 9.84
N ASN A 478 11.81 6.84 8.95
CA ASN A 478 11.01 8.03 9.19
C ASN A 478 9.53 7.73 8.95
N ALA A 479 8.69 8.06 9.91
CA ALA A 479 7.23 7.97 9.83
C ALA A 479 6.59 9.30 10.26
N THR A 480 5.27 9.39 10.20
CA THR A 480 4.52 10.60 10.58
C THR A 480 3.50 10.26 11.66
N LEU A 481 3.44 11.04 12.75
CA LEU A 481 2.35 10.96 13.72
C LEU A 481 1.10 11.62 13.13
N VAL A 482 -0.01 10.89 13.06
CA VAL A 482 -1.23 11.37 12.39
C VAL A 482 -1.93 12.46 13.21
N GLU A 483 -1.92 12.37 14.54
CA GLU A 483 -2.66 13.30 15.39
C GLU A 483 -2.03 14.69 15.49
N ASP A 484 -0.70 14.81 15.42
CA ASP A 484 0.00 16.09 15.60
C ASP A 484 0.94 16.48 14.45
N GLY A 485 1.15 15.60 13.47
CA GLY A 485 1.94 15.87 12.27
C GLY A 485 3.46 15.88 12.49
N ARG A 486 3.96 15.53 13.68
CA ARG A 486 5.41 15.47 13.92
C ARG A 486 6.07 14.29 13.20
N ARG A 487 7.37 14.43 12.92
CA ARG A 487 8.20 13.30 12.47
C ARG A 487 8.33 12.28 13.58
N PHE A 488 8.05 11.03 13.26
CA PHE A 488 8.28 9.89 14.14
C PHE A 488 9.49 9.11 13.67
N LEU A 489 10.57 9.11 14.45
CA LEU A 489 11.81 8.44 14.10
C LEU A 489 11.83 7.04 14.71
N VAL A 490 11.70 6.02 13.86
CA VAL A 490 11.75 4.63 14.30
C VAL A 490 13.17 4.09 14.07
N SER A 491 13.93 3.96 15.16
CA SER A 491 15.35 3.58 15.13
C SER A 491 15.74 2.79 16.39
N PRO A 492 16.78 1.95 16.33
CA PRO A 492 17.40 1.35 17.53
C PRO A 492 18.07 2.36 18.46
N MET A 493 18.19 3.64 18.07
CA MET A 493 18.82 4.71 18.83
C MET A 493 17.81 5.78 19.28
N THR A 494 18.24 6.68 20.17
CA THR A 494 17.48 7.85 20.62
C THR A 494 18.23 9.11 20.20
N PHE A 495 17.52 10.08 19.64
CA PHE A 495 18.08 11.33 19.09
C PHE A 495 17.50 12.59 19.73
N SER A 496 16.22 12.57 20.10
CA SER A 496 15.42 13.73 20.49
C SER A 496 14.75 13.53 21.85
N LYS A 497 14.71 14.61 22.62
CA LYS A 497 13.91 14.69 23.86
C LYS A 497 12.43 14.75 23.56
N HIS A 498 11.61 14.28 24.51
CA HIS A 498 10.15 14.34 24.39
C HIS A 498 9.61 15.78 24.24
N GLU A 499 10.35 16.79 24.70
CA GLU A 499 9.99 18.20 24.60
C GLU A 499 10.25 18.81 23.20
N ASP A 500 10.88 18.06 22.29
CA ASP A 500 11.08 18.53 20.92
C ASP A 500 9.75 18.61 20.16
N CYS A 501 9.52 19.79 19.59
CA CYS A 501 8.35 20.10 18.79
C CYS A 501 8.47 19.58 17.34
N LYS A 502 9.68 19.23 16.87
CA LYS A 502 9.93 18.86 15.46
C LYS A 502 9.87 17.35 15.19
N SER A 503 10.37 16.54 16.12
CA SER A 503 10.48 15.08 15.97
C SER A 503 10.39 14.38 17.33
N ILE A 504 9.97 13.12 17.31
CA ILE A 504 10.00 12.25 18.48
C ILE A 504 10.41 10.83 18.07
N ASP A 505 11.24 10.19 18.89
CA ASP A 505 11.74 8.84 18.60
C ASP A 505 10.87 7.76 19.22
N PHE A 506 10.90 6.56 18.63
CA PHE A 506 10.25 5.37 19.16
C PHE A 506 10.67 5.07 20.61
N ASN A 507 11.96 5.10 20.91
CA ASN A 507 12.48 4.78 22.26
C ASN A 507 12.09 5.83 23.30
N THR A 508 11.91 7.09 22.90
CA THR A 508 11.43 8.17 23.77
C THR A 508 9.93 8.03 24.07
N LEU A 509 9.14 7.64 23.06
CA LEU A 509 7.69 7.49 23.19
C LEU A 509 7.29 6.19 23.91
N TYR A 510 8.05 5.12 23.68
CA TYR A 510 7.76 3.76 24.16
C TYR A 510 9.00 3.10 24.82
N PRO A 511 9.49 3.65 25.95
CA PRO A 511 10.76 3.24 26.55
C PRO A 511 10.80 1.77 27.02
N GLU A 512 9.65 1.19 27.37
CA GLU A 512 9.56 -0.19 27.89
C GLU A 512 9.40 -1.24 26.78
N TYR A 513 9.25 -0.82 25.52
CA TYR A 513 8.85 -1.70 24.43
C TYR A 513 9.88 -1.78 23.32
N ASP A 514 9.84 -2.87 22.58
CA ASP A 514 10.59 -3.11 21.35
C ASP A 514 9.65 -3.61 20.25
N ILE A 515 10.10 -3.53 19.00
CA ILE A 515 9.35 -3.93 17.80
C ILE A 515 10.24 -4.70 16.85
N ASP A 516 9.61 -5.51 15.99
CA ASP A 516 10.31 -6.17 14.90
C ASP A 516 10.80 -5.12 13.88
N VAL A 517 11.94 -5.39 13.25
CA VAL A 517 12.48 -4.52 12.19
C VAL A 517 11.50 -4.40 11.03
N THR A 518 10.78 -5.47 10.70
CA THR A 518 9.72 -5.44 9.68
C THR A 518 8.60 -4.48 10.03
N THR A 519 8.21 -4.44 11.31
CA THR A 519 7.21 -3.48 11.80
C THR A 519 7.76 -2.06 11.71
N ALA A 520 9.03 -1.84 12.04
CA ALA A 520 9.67 -0.52 11.91
C ALA A 520 9.68 -0.01 10.45
N ALA A 521 10.06 -0.88 9.49
CA ALA A 521 9.99 -0.57 8.07
C ALA A 521 8.54 -0.33 7.60
N ARG A 522 7.58 -1.13 8.09
CA ARG A 522 6.15 -0.98 7.79
C ARG A 522 5.58 0.34 8.32
N LEU A 523 6.00 0.78 9.51
CA LEU A 523 5.64 2.09 10.10
C LEU A 523 6.02 3.24 9.16
N SER A 524 7.24 3.22 8.64
CA SER A 524 7.68 4.18 7.63
C SER A 524 6.91 4.07 6.31
N ALA A 525 6.48 2.86 5.91
CA ALA A 525 5.75 2.56 4.68
C ALA A 525 4.21 2.42 4.85
N THR A 526 3.62 3.25 5.71
CA THR A 526 2.17 3.24 5.98
C THR A 526 1.39 4.01 4.93
N PHE A 527 1.34 3.50 3.69
CA PHE A 527 0.64 4.15 2.59
C PHE A 527 -0.85 3.75 2.55
N PRO A 528 -1.79 4.71 2.52
CA PRO A 528 -3.22 4.39 2.42
C PRO A 528 -3.52 3.45 1.26
N TYR A 529 -4.57 2.64 1.42
CA TYR A 529 -4.99 1.57 0.50
C TYR A 529 -4.14 0.30 0.53
N ILE A 530 -2.84 0.40 0.81
CA ILE A 530 -1.94 -0.75 0.82
C ILE A 530 -1.74 -1.29 2.23
N SER A 531 -1.42 -0.43 3.18
CA SER A 531 -1.33 -0.78 4.61
C SER A 531 -2.22 0.17 5.43
N PRO A 532 -2.72 -0.25 6.60
CA PRO A 532 -3.53 0.61 7.44
C PRO A 532 -2.66 1.53 8.27
N VAL A 533 -3.14 2.75 8.47
CA VAL A 533 -2.73 3.58 9.62
C VAL A 533 -3.04 2.80 10.88
N CYS A 534 -2.07 2.69 11.78
CA CYS A 534 -2.19 1.85 12.97
C CYS A 534 -1.54 2.50 14.19
N ARG A 535 -1.91 2.00 15.37
CA ARG A 535 -1.43 2.47 16.67
C ARG A 535 -0.82 1.31 17.49
N PRO A 536 -0.14 1.57 18.63
CA PRO A 536 0.37 0.52 19.51
C PRO A 536 -0.66 -0.55 19.86
N SER A 537 -0.27 -1.83 19.79
CA SER A 537 -1.11 -2.93 20.30
C SER A 537 -1.24 -2.97 21.82
N GLN A 538 -0.35 -2.27 22.53
CA GLN A 538 -0.37 -2.12 23.98
C GLN A 538 -1.00 -0.76 24.35
N GLU A 539 -1.82 -0.73 25.39
CA GLU A 539 -2.29 0.54 25.94
C GLU A 539 -1.14 1.24 26.66
N THR A 540 -0.59 2.26 26.02
CA THR A 540 0.45 3.10 26.62
C THR A 540 -0.10 4.49 26.93
N LYS A 541 0.72 5.35 27.54
CA LYS A 541 0.37 6.76 27.77
C LYS A 541 0.04 7.49 26.46
N TRP A 542 0.64 7.07 25.34
CA TRP A 542 0.53 7.73 24.05
C TRP A 542 0.08 6.72 22.99
N ASN A 543 -1.11 6.91 22.42
CA ASN A 543 -1.67 5.95 21.45
C ASN A 543 -1.78 6.60 20.06
N TYR A 544 -0.66 7.12 19.57
CA TYR A 544 -0.60 7.79 18.27
C TYR A 544 -0.80 6.80 17.12
N HIS A 545 -1.50 7.28 16.10
CA HIS A 545 -1.58 6.63 14.81
C HIS A 545 -0.37 7.00 13.95
N ILE A 546 0.20 6.00 13.27
CA ILE A 546 1.40 6.17 12.47
C ILE A 546 1.05 6.09 10.99
N GLY A 547 1.39 7.14 10.26
CA GLY A 547 1.30 7.25 8.80
C GLY A 547 2.68 7.22 8.12
N ASP A 548 2.68 7.10 6.79
CA ASP A 548 3.90 7.08 5.97
C ASP A 548 4.81 8.29 6.25
N GLY A 549 6.13 8.10 6.25
CA GLY A 549 7.08 9.20 6.43
C GLY A 549 7.04 10.26 5.33
N GLY A 550 6.60 9.86 4.13
CA GLY A 550 6.46 10.73 2.97
C GLY A 550 5.36 11.80 3.12
N TYR A 551 4.50 11.68 4.13
CA TYR A 551 3.60 12.78 4.49
C TYR A 551 4.36 14.01 4.99
N PHE A 552 5.44 13.82 5.75
CA PHE A 552 6.26 14.91 6.28
C PHE A 552 7.45 15.24 5.37
N ASP A 553 8.35 14.27 5.15
CA ASP A 553 9.56 14.41 4.33
C ASP A 553 9.79 13.11 3.57
N ASN A 554 9.53 13.11 2.27
CA ASN A 554 9.68 11.92 1.43
C ASN A 554 11.14 11.51 1.20
N PHE A 555 12.13 12.31 1.59
CA PHE A 555 13.54 12.05 1.28
C PHE A 555 14.38 11.66 2.50
N GLY A 556 13.88 11.91 3.72
CA GLY A 556 14.63 11.70 4.96
C GLY A 556 15.77 12.70 5.18
N ILE A 557 15.81 13.79 4.39
CA ILE A 557 16.84 14.83 4.45
C ILE A 557 16.67 15.69 5.68
N GLY A 558 15.43 16.06 6.04
CA GLY A 558 15.20 16.93 7.20
C GLY A 558 15.76 16.32 8.48
N THR A 559 15.57 15.00 8.66
CA THR A 559 16.14 14.26 9.79
C THR A 559 17.66 14.22 9.74
N SER A 560 18.25 13.90 8.57
CA SER A 560 19.71 13.85 8.43
C SER A 560 20.39 15.19 8.63
N VAL A 561 19.78 16.30 8.18
CA VAL A 561 20.30 17.66 8.38
C VAL A 561 20.31 18.01 9.87
N ASP A 562 19.22 17.78 10.59
CA ASP A 562 19.14 18.04 12.03
C ASP A 562 20.18 17.23 12.82
N LEU A 563 20.33 15.94 12.50
CA LEU A 563 21.30 15.06 13.16
C LEU A 563 22.75 15.42 12.82
N LEU A 564 23.02 15.74 11.56
CA LEU A 564 24.35 16.11 11.12
C LEU A 564 24.79 17.44 11.77
N ASP A 565 23.88 18.40 11.90
CA ASP A 565 24.16 19.65 12.61
C ASP A 565 24.54 19.41 14.07
N ASN A 566 23.75 18.58 14.78
CA ASN A 566 24.03 18.18 16.16
C ASN A 566 25.38 17.44 16.30
N LEU A 567 25.65 16.49 15.41
CA LEU A 567 26.91 15.73 15.41
C LEU A 567 28.13 16.64 15.21
N LEU A 568 28.05 17.55 14.24
CA LEU A 568 29.16 18.43 13.89
C LEU A 568 29.35 19.56 14.90
N GLU A 569 28.34 19.92 15.68
CA GLU A 569 28.48 20.83 16.81
C GLU A 569 29.18 20.18 18.01
N SER A 570 28.95 18.87 18.23
CA SER A 570 29.61 18.10 19.29
C SER A 570 31.14 18.15 19.21
N GLU A 571 31.80 18.31 20.36
CA GLU A 571 33.27 18.27 20.47
C GLU A 571 33.82 16.85 20.33
N ARG A 572 32.97 15.82 20.48
CA ARG A 572 33.36 14.40 20.47
C ARG A 572 33.68 13.86 19.07
N CYS A 573 33.39 14.62 18.01
CA CYS A 573 33.55 14.19 16.61
C CYS A 573 34.40 15.17 15.77
N ASN A 574 35.37 15.85 16.38
CA ASN A 574 36.27 16.77 15.66
C ASN A 574 37.15 16.10 14.57
N GLN A 575 37.24 14.77 14.60
CA GLN A 575 37.92 13.93 13.60
C GLN A 575 37.19 13.86 12.24
N ILE A 576 35.90 14.19 12.19
CA ILE A 576 35.13 14.18 10.93
C ILE A 576 35.51 15.42 10.12
N LYS A 577 36.22 15.23 9.01
CA LYS A 577 36.62 16.32 8.10
C LYS A 577 35.85 16.32 6.79
N LYS A 578 35.28 15.18 6.40
CA LYS A 578 34.52 15.03 5.16
C LYS A 578 33.18 14.36 5.46
N VAL A 579 32.12 14.90 4.90
CA VAL A 579 30.77 14.33 4.95
C VAL A 579 30.27 14.14 3.52
N ILE A 580 29.88 12.91 3.18
CA ILE A 580 29.27 12.59 1.89
C ILE A 580 27.78 12.33 2.15
N LEU A 581 26.93 13.26 1.72
CA LEU A 581 25.48 13.16 1.82
C LEU A 581 24.93 12.60 0.51
N ILE A 582 24.57 11.31 0.51
CA ILE A 582 23.98 10.61 -0.62
C ILE A 582 22.46 10.72 -0.53
N GLN A 583 21.83 11.31 -1.55
CA GLN A 583 20.38 11.35 -1.67
C GLN A 583 19.93 10.39 -2.77
N ILE A 584 19.31 9.28 -2.37
CA ILE A 584 18.72 8.31 -3.30
C ILE A 584 17.28 8.72 -3.55
N ASN A 585 16.97 9.09 -4.79
CA ASN A 585 15.63 9.49 -5.21
C ASN A 585 15.09 8.55 -6.29
N ALA A 586 14.09 7.76 -5.94
CA ALA A 586 13.45 6.81 -6.88
C ALA A 586 12.40 7.45 -7.80
N PHE A 587 11.94 8.66 -7.46
CA PHE A 587 10.87 9.39 -8.17
C PHE A 587 11.23 10.89 -8.24
N PRO A 588 12.17 11.30 -9.11
CA PRO A 588 12.47 12.72 -9.27
C PRO A 588 11.31 13.47 -9.94
N ASP A 589 11.15 14.73 -9.54
CA ASP A 589 10.22 15.64 -10.22
C ASP A 589 10.66 15.83 -11.69
N ASN A 590 9.69 15.85 -12.60
CA ASN A 590 9.94 16.15 -14.00
C ASN A 590 10.44 17.58 -14.15
N GLU A 591 11.68 17.75 -14.58
CA GLU A 591 12.30 19.08 -14.80
C GLU A 591 11.63 19.86 -15.95
N ASN A 592 10.92 19.14 -16.84
CA ASN A 592 10.15 19.75 -17.92
C ASN A 592 8.72 20.06 -17.47
N VAL A 593 8.44 21.35 -17.22
CA VAL A 593 7.09 21.86 -16.97
C VAL A 593 6.23 21.62 -18.21
N LYS A 594 5.34 20.62 -18.17
CA LYS A 594 4.35 20.41 -19.23
C LYS A 594 3.26 21.49 -19.09
N GLU A 595 2.89 22.13 -20.21
CA GLU A 595 1.70 22.99 -20.25
C GLU A 595 0.45 22.14 -20.00
N GLU A 596 -0.04 22.12 -18.76
CA GLU A 596 -1.28 21.45 -18.42
C GLU A 596 -2.47 22.37 -18.71
N LYS A 597 -3.43 21.87 -19.51
CA LYS A 597 -4.73 22.53 -19.64
C LYS A 597 -5.46 22.34 -18.31
N GLY A 598 -5.70 23.44 -17.59
CA GLY A 598 -6.44 23.42 -16.33
C GLY A 598 -7.77 22.67 -16.44
N ALA A 599 -8.11 21.89 -15.42
CA ALA A 599 -9.32 21.07 -15.44
C ALA A 599 -10.60 21.95 -15.44
N PRO A 600 -11.74 21.40 -15.91
CA PRO A 600 -13.03 22.10 -15.88
C PRO A 600 -13.39 22.66 -14.49
N GLY A 601 -14.08 23.81 -14.47
CA GLY A 601 -14.40 24.53 -13.23
C GLY A 601 -15.15 23.71 -12.19
N TRP A 602 -16.06 22.80 -12.58
CA TRP A 602 -16.77 21.94 -11.63
C TRP A 602 -15.84 20.94 -10.92
N GLN A 603 -14.82 20.44 -11.62
CA GLN A 603 -13.82 19.56 -11.00
C GLN A 603 -12.99 20.36 -9.99
N MET A 604 -12.56 21.56 -10.38
CA MET A 604 -11.80 22.44 -9.48
C MET A 604 -12.60 22.91 -8.27
N GLU A 605 -13.91 23.11 -8.40
CA GLU A 605 -14.79 23.44 -7.28
C GLU A 605 -14.92 22.26 -6.28
N VAL A 606 -15.08 21.03 -6.78
CA VAL A 606 -15.32 19.86 -5.93
C VAL A 606 -14.03 19.29 -5.32
N ILE A 607 -12.95 19.23 -6.10
CA ILE A 607 -11.69 18.56 -5.69
C ILE A 607 -10.45 19.44 -5.80
N GLY A 608 -10.54 20.69 -6.30
CA GLY A 608 -9.36 21.53 -6.56
C GLY A 608 -8.52 21.81 -5.31
N SER A 609 -9.16 22.11 -4.17
CA SER A 609 -8.44 22.31 -2.90
C SER A 609 -7.71 21.04 -2.43
N LEU A 610 -8.33 19.87 -2.62
CA LEU A 610 -7.70 18.59 -2.28
C LEU A 610 -6.51 18.29 -3.19
N LEU A 611 -6.67 18.52 -4.50
CA LEU A 611 -5.57 18.38 -5.47
C LEU A 611 -4.42 19.32 -5.16
N ALA A 612 -4.71 20.57 -4.81
CA ALA A 612 -3.70 21.56 -4.43
C ALA A 612 -2.92 21.11 -3.17
N LEU A 613 -3.60 20.65 -2.12
CA LEU A 613 -2.94 20.13 -0.91
C LEU A 613 -1.99 18.96 -1.22
N LEU A 614 -2.39 18.05 -2.11
CA LEU A 614 -1.55 16.92 -2.52
C LEU A 614 -0.33 17.34 -3.35
N ASN A 615 -0.51 18.31 -4.25
CA ASN A 615 0.57 18.79 -5.12
C ASN A 615 1.58 19.69 -4.38
N VAL A 616 1.11 20.57 -3.50
CA VAL A 616 1.97 21.48 -2.70
C VAL A 616 2.89 20.70 -1.77
N ARG A 617 2.46 19.53 -1.27
CA ARG A 617 3.28 18.68 -0.41
C ARG A 617 4.62 18.32 -1.06
N SER A 618 4.61 17.82 -2.30
CA SER A 618 5.85 17.39 -2.96
C SER A 618 6.76 18.58 -3.29
N SER A 619 6.19 19.68 -3.79
CA SER A 619 6.97 20.87 -4.17
C SER A 619 7.64 21.53 -2.96
N THR A 620 6.91 21.67 -1.84
CA THR A 620 7.45 22.27 -0.61
C THR A 620 8.53 21.41 0.03
N GLN A 621 8.40 20.09 0.01
CA GLN A 621 9.45 19.17 0.49
C GLN A 621 10.74 19.30 -0.34
N ASN A 622 10.63 19.37 -1.67
CA ASN A 622 11.82 19.50 -2.55
C ASN A 622 12.55 20.82 -2.35
N GLU A 623 11.81 21.94 -2.35
CA GLU A 623 12.40 23.26 -2.10
C GLU A 623 13.01 23.38 -0.70
N GLY A 624 12.28 22.90 0.32
CA GLY A 624 12.75 22.90 1.71
C GLY A 624 14.02 22.08 1.89
N ASN A 625 14.09 20.88 1.29
CA ASN A 625 15.26 20.01 1.38
C ASN A 625 16.49 20.60 0.68
N ALA A 626 16.32 21.18 -0.51
CA ALA A 626 17.40 21.84 -1.23
C ALA A 626 17.94 23.05 -0.43
N LEU A 627 17.05 23.84 0.17
CA LEU A 627 17.44 24.96 1.03
C LEU A 627 18.18 24.49 2.29
N ASN A 628 17.68 23.46 2.97
CA ASN A 628 18.29 22.92 4.19
C ASN A 628 19.70 22.38 3.94
N ILE A 629 19.91 21.64 2.85
CA ILE A 629 21.24 21.15 2.46
C ILE A 629 22.18 22.31 2.14
N LYS A 630 21.70 23.31 1.41
CA LYS A 630 22.49 24.50 1.09
C LYS A 630 22.90 25.25 2.36
N LEU A 631 21.96 25.52 3.27
CA LEU A 631 22.24 26.22 4.53
C LEU A 631 23.23 25.45 5.41
N LEU A 632 23.09 24.13 5.50
CA LEU A 632 24.04 23.29 6.23
C LEU A 632 25.44 23.34 5.59
N THR A 633 25.51 23.24 4.27
CA THR A 633 26.78 23.33 3.54
C THR A 633 27.44 24.69 3.75
N ASP A 634 26.66 25.77 3.64
CA ASP A 634 27.13 27.15 3.84
C ASP A 634 27.57 27.39 5.30
N LYS A 635 26.91 26.76 6.29
CA LYS A 635 27.31 26.83 7.70
C LYS A 635 28.73 26.31 7.92
N TYR A 636 29.12 25.21 7.28
CA TYR A 636 30.40 24.53 7.51
C TYR A 636 31.50 24.83 6.46
N LYS A 637 31.17 25.45 5.33
CA LYS A 637 32.13 25.84 4.28
C LYS A 637 32.92 27.09 4.68
N CYS A 638 34.25 26.97 4.72
CA CYS A 638 35.14 28.13 4.96
C CYS A 638 35.32 28.95 3.67
N GLY A 639 34.85 30.20 3.65
CA GLY A 639 35.19 31.21 2.64
C GLY A 639 34.11 31.52 1.59
N TYR A 640 33.36 32.61 1.81
CA TYR A 640 32.63 33.32 0.76
C TYR A 640 32.79 34.83 0.93
N LYS A 641 33.12 35.53 -0.16
CA LYS A 641 33.25 37.00 -0.28
C LYS A 641 31.92 37.63 -0.66
N ASP A 642 31.69 38.77 0.00
CA ASP A 642 30.78 39.88 -0.24
C ASP A 642 29.26 39.82 0.00
N ASP A 643 28.91 40.88 0.75
CA ASP A 643 27.73 41.72 0.90
C ASP A 643 26.46 41.30 1.65
N GLU A 644 26.30 42.01 2.78
CA GLU A 644 25.12 42.42 3.55
C GLU A 644 24.18 41.34 4.11
N GLN A 645 24.57 40.77 5.26
CA GLN A 645 23.68 40.54 6.42
C GLN A 645 24.50 40.29 7.72
N GLU A 646 25.13 41.36 8.21
CA GLU A 646 26.08 41.34 9.32
C GLU A 646 25.43 41.40 10.70
N LYS A 647 25.36 40.24 11.38
CA LYS A 647 25.68 40.07 12.83
C LYS A 647 25.48 38.63 13.28
N LEU A 648 24.43 37.96 12.82
CA LEU A 648 24.20 36.54 13.11
C LEU A 648 25.15 35.64 12.28
N GLN A 649 25.38 35.99 11.01
CA GLN A 649 26.29 35.29 10.12
C GLN A 649 27.77 35.40 10.55
N GLN A 650 28.17 36.53 11.13
CA GLN A 650 29.54 36.73 11.62
C GLN A 650 29.86 35.82 12.83
N PHE A 651 28.92 35.71 13.77
CA PHE A 651 29.06 34.85 14.96
C PHE A 651 29.09 33.36 14.59
N LEU A 652 28.26 32.94 13.62
CA LEU A 652 28.29 31.57 13.10
C LEU A 652 29.59 31.29 12.33
N LYS A 653 30.09 32.24 11.52
CA LYS A 653 31.37 32.16 10.79
C LYS A 653 32.58 31.95 11.71
N ASP A 654 32.68 32.68 12.80
CA ASP A 654 33.85 32.60 13.70
C ASP A 654 33.94 31.26 14.45
N LYS A 655 32.81 30.60 14.73
CA LYS A 655 32.77 29.24 15.32
C LYS A 655 32.89 28.13 14.28
N SER A 656 32.33 28.28 13.07
CA SER A 656 32.32 27.22 12.06
C SER A 656 33.61 27.11 11.24
N CYS A 657 34.31 28.23 11.00
CA CYS A 657 35.61 28.24 10.32
C CYS A 657 36.72 27.51 11.10
N GLN A 658 36.52 27.21 12.38
CA GLN A 658 37.48 26.47 13.20
C GLN A 658 37.44 24.95 12.96
N LYS A 659 36.34 24.38 12.45
CA LYS A 659 36.19 22.91 12.28
C LYS A 659 36.58 22.39 10.89
N GLY A 660 36.41 23.19 9.83
CA GLY A 660 36.90 22.90 8.48
C GLY A 660 36.32 21.62 7.85
N VAL A 661 35.00 21.40 7.92
CA VAL A 661 34.34 20.18 7.43
C VAL A 661 33.80 20.39 6.01
N GLU A 662 34.20 19.55 5.06
CA GLU A 662 33.69 19.54 3.69
C GLU A 662 32.43 18.67 3.61
N ILE A 663 31.30 19.24 3.16
CA ILE A 663 30.05 18.50 2.90
C ILE A 663 29.85 18.38 1.39
N MET A 664 29.81 17.14 0.88
CA MET A 664 29.54 16.81 -0.52
C MET A 664 28.16 16.18 -0.65
N HIS A 665 27.24 16.85 -1.32
CA HIS A 665 25.90 16.32 -1.64
C HIS A 665 25.90 15.62 -3.00
N ILE A 666 25.41 14.37 -3.03
CA ILE A 666 25.35 13.53 -4.23
C ILE A 666 23.91 13.04 -4.43
N PRO A 667 23.13 13.67 -5.32
CA PRO A 667 21.81 13.20 -5.68
C PRO A 667 21.89 12.06 -6.73
N ILE A 668 21.39 10.89 -6.36
CA ILE A 668 21.27 9.70 -7.21
C ILE A 668 19.79 9.53 -7.58
N LYS A 669 19.41 10.10 -8.73
CA LYS A 669 18.03 10.10 -9.23
C LYS A 669 17.80 8.92 -10.18
N PHE A 670 16.67 8.24 -10.04
CA PHE A 670 16.18 7.29 -11.04
C PHE A 670 15.77 8.06 -12.32
N PRO A 671 16.07 7.57 -13.54
CA PRO A 671 15.73 8.29 -14.78
C PRO A 671 14.23 8.60 -14.89
N SER A 672 13.87 9.84 -15.22
CA SER A 672 12.47 10.31 -15.35
C SER A 672 11.76 9.82 -16.62
N ASP A 673 12.52 9.36 -17.61
CA ASP A 673 12.00 9.00 -18.95
C ASP A 673 11.57 7.52 -19.05
N THR A 674 11.82 6.72 -18.01
CA THR A 674 11.41 5.31 -17.96
C THR A 674 9.96 5.17 -17.51
N THR A 675 9.32 4.08 -17.94
CA THR A 675 7.86 3.86 -17.87
C THR A 675 7.22 4.21 -16.52
N ASN A 676 5.98 4.73 -16.54
CA ASN A 676 5.21 5.13 -15.35
C ASN A 676 5.45 4.18 -14.15
N PRO A 677 6.20 4.62 -13.14
CA PRO A 677 6.69 3.74 -12.09
C PRO A 677 5.54 3.23 -11.21
N PRO A 678 5.55 1.95 -10.81
CA PRO A 678 4.46 1.38 -10.03
C PRO A 678 4.52 1.87 -8.58
N LEU A 679 3.35 2.18 -8.04
CA LEU A 679 3.10 2.51 -6.63
C LEU A 679 2.51 1.31 -5.85
N SER A 680 2.45 0.12 -6.47
CA SER A 680 2.03 -1.14 -5.85
C SER A 680 3.22 -1.89 -5.21
N TRP A 681 2.98 -2.88 -4.35
CA TRP A 681 4.02 -3.82 -3.86
C TRP A 681 4.33 -4.96 -4.84
N GLN A 682 4.47 -4.65 -6.12
CA GLN A 682 4.79 -5.62 -7.16
C GLN A 682 5.61 -4.94 -8.26
N LEU A 683 6.66 -5.62 -8.76
CA LEU A 683 7.42 -5.23 -9.94
C LEU A 683 7.38 -6.34 -11.00
N THR A 684 7.31 -5.96 -12.28
CA THR A 684 7.56 -6.85 -13.41
C THR A 684 9.05 -7.18 -13.52
N GLN A 685 9.42 -8.27 -14.21
CA GLN A 685 10.83 -8.55 -14.52
C GLN A 685 11.48 -7.44 -15.36
N GLU A 686 10.69 -6.82 -16.25
CA GLU A 686 11.14 -5.66 -17.03
C GLU A 686 11.46 -4.47 -16.13
N GLN A 687 10.59 -4.14 -15.17
CA GLN A 687 10.85 -3.06 -14.22
C GLN A 687 12.05 -3.37 -13.32
N LYS A 688 12.22 -4.62 -12.89
CA LYS A 688 13.43 -5.04 -12.14
C LYS A 688 14.69 -4.84 -12.98
N LYS A 689 14.65 -5.17 -14.27
CA LYS A 689 15.75 -4.95 -15.21
C LYS A 689 15.99 -3.46 -15.46
N ASP A 690 14.94 -2.65 -15.58
CA ASP A 690 15.05 -1.20 -15.74
C ASP A 690 15.74 -0.54 -14.54
N ILE A 691 15.47 -1.01 -13.32
CA ILE A 691 16.20 -0.58 -12.11
C ILE A 691 17.69 -0.90 -12.19
N GLN A 692 18.05 -2.09 -12.70
CA GLN A 692 19.45 -2.47 -12.88
C GLN A 692 20.13 -1.64 -13.97
N ASN A 693 19.48 -1.47 -15.13
CA ASN A 693 20.00 -0.68 -16.24
C ASN A 693 20.16 0.80 -15.84
N ALA A 694 19.18 1.36 -15.14
CA ALA A 694 19.22 2.75 -14.65
C ALA A 694 20.43 3.02 -13.75
N TRP A 695 20.88 2.03 -12.97
CA TRP A 695 22.10 2.14 -12.19
C TRP A 695 23.34 2.19 -13.08
N GLU A 696 23.42 1.30 -14.08
CA GLU A 696 24.54 1.30 -15.04
C GLU A 696 24.59 2.62 -15.82
N ASP A 697 23.45 3.12 -16.31
CA ASP A 697 23.36 4.41 -17.01
C ASP A 697 23.79 5.58 -16.11
N TRP A 698 23.34 5.59 -14.84
CA TRP A 698 23.73 6.62 -13.87
C TRP A 698 25.25 6.57 -13.61
N LYS A 699 25.81 5.37 -13.45
CA LYS A 699 27.25 5.16 -13.24
C LYS A 699 28.08 5.64 -14.44
N GLU A 700 27.67 5.34 -15.66
CA GLU A 700 28.37 5.79 -16.88
C GLU A 700 28.33 7.32 -17.00
N THR A 701 27.16 7.92 -16.77
CA THR A 701 26.95 9.37 -16.87
C THR A 701 27.71 10.15 -15.78
N ASN A 702 27.85 9.59 -14.58
CA ASN A 702 28.49 10.22 -13.42
C ASN A 702 29.84 9.56 -13.06
N SER A 703 30.57 9.12 -14.06
CA SER A 703 31.87 8.45 -13.88
C SER A 703 32.91 9.32 -13.16
N ASP A 704 32.84 10.64 -13.34
CA ASP A 704 33.64 11.64 -12.62
C ASP A 704 33.36 11.64 -11.11
N VAL A 705 32.08 11.53 -10.72
CA VAL A 705 31.65 11.42 -9.31
C VAL A 705 32.18 10.12 -8.71
N ILE A 706 32.05 8.99 -9.42
CA ILE A 706 32.57 7.69 -8.97
C ILE A 706 34.09 7.75 -8.79
N VAL A 707 34.83 8.33 -9.74
CA VAL A 707 36.29 8.49 -9.61
C VAL A 707 36.64 9.37 -8.40
N LYS A 708 35.91 10.46 -8.19
CA LYS A 708 36.11 11.33 -7.01
C LYS A 708 35.87 10.57 -5.71
N LEU A 709 34.83 9.75 -5.63
CA LEU A 709 34.54 8.90 -4.48
C LEU A 709 35.59 7.81 -4.29
N LYS A 710 36.04 7.15 -5.37
CA LYS A 710 37.12 6.15 -5.31
C LYS A 710 38.37 6.75 -4.69
N ASN A 711 38.76 7.96 -5.09
CA ASN A 711 39.93 8.64 -4.50
C ASN A 711 39.78 8.94 -3.00
N ILE A 712 38.56 9.00 -2.46
CA ILE A 712 38.33 9.21 -1.02
C ILE A 712 38.50 7.90 -0.23
N PHE A 713 38.22 6.75 -0.85
CA PHE A 713 38.22 5.43 -0.19
C PHE A 713 39.37 4.50 -0.65
N SER A 714 40.26 4.96 -1.54
CA SER A 714 41.40 4.19 -2.08
C SER A 714 42.70 4.40 -1.29
N ASP A 715 42.69 5.24 -0.26
CA ASP A 715 43.76 5.43 0.72
C ASP A 715 43.45 4.62 2.00
#